data_AF-A0A1V6I766-F1
#
_entry.id   AF-A0A1V6I766-F1
#
_cell.length_a   1.000
_cell.length_b   1.000
_cell.length_c   1.000
_cell.angle_alpha   90.00
_cell.angle_beta   90.00
_cell.angle_gamma   90.00
#
_symmetry.space_group_name_H-M   'P 1'
#
loop_
_entity.id
_entity.type
_entity.pdbx_description
1 polymer ?
#
loop_
_entity_poly.entity_id
_entity_poly.type
_entity_poly.pdbx_seq_one_letter_code
_entity_poly.pdbx_strand_id
1 'polypeptide(L)'
;MKDDVLANLEKNPLRLYGESGAQPNAAWVTMNDLEHIKAKLNSESRQVNLSAKITVNTGPSVQLTFGGSFRYINEMGYVHSYSLFNWENNPQIIAYEGRGYVRFSQDFNRRVSKDTIKDTTKKLINNVYYSLQADYSKVNQIIQDPEFKDQLFRYGYVGKFTTTKERSYAYMNYYPYLNLSNVWVQNNFYDTHVDFVPGTDNPILAAYTSRYYDLYPDPAYQVNLTQIQSGNALLNGQAPESVYGLWAAPGTRYNSYSKSDANQYGASGKLNLDFGNHSIQLGFQYEQRDNYYIEYSPVGLWTLARQISNKHIDQLDTANPILRYDANGNFLDTIDFDRLYDANNQAYFDYNVRQELGLPVDGTDWLDIDSYDPAMFQIDWFSADELLNNGNSYVGYYGYDYTGKKQTTRASFDDFFTQKDDYGNYTRPIPSFQPIYMAGYIQDKFAAFEDLIFNIGLRVDRFDANQKVLKDPYLFYEAHSLREVKELQPEWEHPSNMGDNYVVYVDDINNPTKPIGYRSGDTWYNAQGIEITDPTLLRTASGIAPYLVDPSLTHPTSAAFKDYDPQITVMPRIAFSFPISEQALFLAHYDIITKRPTEGLRLDPTNYYFAQTRGGSIFSNPALKPEKTIDYEVGFQQMIGELSAIKLSTYYKEVRDLVQLYQFFGAYPIDYMSYNNIDFGTVKGFTVTFDQRRSKNIWFKASYTLQFAEGTGSSATSGYNLLATGQPNLRTIYPLDYDQRHAFSLVFDFRYGSGKDYNGPKITKKVVENGETKVKETRILENFGVNFQLLGGSGTPYSRSSNVVSALLGGGQYILLGSINGSRMPWSFTVNMRIDKEFYIKMSKKPENSNKKMYLDVYLEILNLLNTKNVIAVYRATGNPDDDGYLSAPEYQTGIQSQLDEQAFRDLYRIAVDSPYNYSLPRRIHLGVQIGF
;
A
#
# COMPACT_ATOMS: atom_id res chain seq x y z
N MET A 1 19.47 4.00 -21.41
CA MET A 1 19.82 3.42 -22.73
C MET A 1 20.24 4.57 -23.63
N LYS A 2 21.17 4.38 -24.56
CA LYS A 2 21.32 5.33 -25.66
C LYS A 2 20.11 5.25 -26.59
N ASP A 3 19.65 6.39 -27.09
CA ASP A 3 18.39 6.50 -27.85
C ASP A 3 18.39 5.65 -29.13
N ASP A 4 19.53 5.56 -29.83
CA ASP A 4 19.69 4.78 -31.06
C ASP A 4 19.61 3.26 -30.81
N VAL A 5 20.18 2.80 -29.70
CA VAL A 5 20.08 1.40 -29.28
C VAL A 5 18.64 1.06 -28.88
N LEU A 6 17.99 1.92 -28.10
CA LEU A 6 16.59 1.71 -27.68
C LEU A 6 15.66 1.61 -28.90
N ALA A 7 15.74 2.56 -29.83
CA ALA A 7 14.94 2.56 -31.05
C ALA A 7 15.18 1.30 -31.91
N ASN A 8 16.40 0.75 -31.90
CA ASN A 8 16.68 -0.51 -32.58
C ASN A 8 16.00 -1.71 -31.91
N LEU A 9 16.04 -1.77 -30.57
CA LEU A 9 15.39 -2.83 -29.78
C LEU A 9 13.86 -2.80 -29.93
N GLU A 10 13.26 -1.62 -29.97
CA GLU A 10 11.82 -1.46 -30.18
C GLU A 10 11.37 -1.92 -31.57
N LYS A 11 12.18 -1.64 -32.60
CA LYS A 11 11.89 -2.03 -33.97
C LYS A 11 12.21 -3.50 -34.26
N ASN A 12 13.27 -4.03 -33.65
CA ASN A 12 13.74 -5.40 -33.82
C ASN A 12 13.86 -6.07 -32.45
N PRO A 13 12.74 -6.41 -31.79
CA PRO A 13 12.80 -6.95 -30.44
C PRO A 13 13.33 -8.39 -30.37
N LEU A 14 13.27 -9.15 -31.47
CA LEU A 14 13.70 -10.56 -31.55
C LEU A 14 14.82 -10.77 -32.58
N ARG A 15 15.67 -11.77 -32.30
CA ARG A 15 16.70 -12.30 -33.21
C ARG A 15 16.73 -13.81 -33.21
N LEU A 16 17.27 -14.43 -34.26
CA LEU A 16 17.58 -15.86 -34.26
C LEU A 16 18.79 -16.14 -33.35
N TYR A 17 18.72 -17.22 -32.58
CA TYR A 17 19.79 -17.69 -31.71
C TYR A 17 19.80 -19.22 -31.67
N GLY A 18 20.95 -19.82 -31.99
CA GLY A 18 21.07 -21.28 -32.14
C GLY A 18 20.32 -21.80 -33.37
N GLU A 19 20.00 -23.10 -33.36
CA GLU A 19 19.39 -23.77 -34.53
C GLU A 19 17.86 -23.63 -34.62
N SER A 20 17.15 -23.20 -33.56
CA SER A 20 15.67 -23.21 -33.58
C SER A 20 14.94 -22.16 -32.72
N GLY A 21 15.59 -21.13 -32.17
CA GLY A 21 14.94 -20.20 -31.22
C GLY A 21 15.04 -18.72 -31.59
N ALA A 22 13.92 -18.00 -31.55
CA ALA A 22 13.96 -16.53 -31.51
C ALA A 22 14.12 -16.06 -30.05
N GLN A 23 15.03 -15.12 -29.80
CA GLN A 23 15.37 -14.63 -28.47
C GLN A 23 15.29 -13.10 -28.40
N PRO A 24 14.96 -12.49 -27.23
CA PRO A 24 14.89 -11.04 -27.09
C PRO A 24 16.24 -10.33 -27.26
N ASN A 25 16.34 -9.38 -28.20
CA ASN A 25 17.58 -8.63 -28.48
C ASN A 25 18.11 -7.84 -27.27
N ALA A 26 17.23 -7.43 -26.36
CA ALA A 26 17.61 -6.69 -25.16
C ALA A 26 18.54 -7.48 -24.21
N ALA A 27 18.61 -8.81 -24.35
CA ALA A 27 19.52 -9.67 -23.58
C ALA A 27 21.02 -9.44 -23.91
N TRP A 28 21.35 -8.76 -25.01
CA TRP A 28 22.73 -8.48 -25.42
C TRP A 28 23.22 -7.06 -25.13
N VAL A 29 22.47 -6.31 -24.34
CA VAL A 29 22.82 -4.94 -23.98
C VAL A 29 23.89 -4.94 -22.89
N THR A 30 24.99 -4.22 -23.17
CA THR A 30 26.14 -4.11 -22.28
C THR A 30 26.30 -2.68 -21.76
N MET A 31 27.24 -2.45 -20.83
CA MET A 31 27.53 -1.10 -20.35
C MET A 31 27.89 -0.09 -21.46
N ASN A 32 28.40 -0.54 -22.61
CA ASN A 32 28.75 0.32 -23.74
C ASN A 32 27.53 0.94 -24.44
N ASP A 33 26.37 0.32 -24.29
CA ASP A 33 25.10 0.76 -24.88
C ASP A 33 24.32 1.71 -23.95
N LEU A 34 24.86 1.92 -22.74
CA LEU A 34 24.26 2.73 -21.70
C LEU A 34 24.99 4.06 -21.53
N GLU A 35 24.29 5.01 -20.92
CA GLU A 35 24.85 6.30 -20.53
C GLU A 35 24.28 6.76 -19.20
N HIS A 36 25.05 7.58 -18.49
CA HIS A 36 24.67 8.08 -17.18
C HIS A 36 23.97 9.44 -17.30
N ILE A 37 22.69 9.48 -16.97
CA ILE A 37 21.87 10.70 -16.98
C ILE A 37 21.68 11.26 -15.55
N LYS A 38 21.46 12.58 -15.43
CA LYS A 38 21.31 13.25 -14.13
C LYS A 38 19.88 13.28 -13.59
N ALA A 39 18.89 12.99 -14.43
CA ALA A 39 17.48 13.06 -14.10
C ALA A 39 16.76 11.83 -14.61
N LYS A 40 15.70 11.42 -13.90
CA LYS A 40 14.81 10.34 -14.32
C LYS A 40 14.02 10.78 -15.56
N LEU A 41 13.83 9.85 -16.50
CA LEU A 41 13.02 10.08 -17.69
C LEU A 41 11.54 9.82 -17.38
N ASN A 42 10.66 10.59 -18.04
CA ASN A 42 9.19 10.47 -17.94
C ASN A 42 8.69 10.30 -16.50
N SER A 43 9.12 11.18 -15.60
CA SER A 43 8.74 11.19 -14.19
C SER A 43 8.36 12.59 -13.71
N GLU A 44 7.71 13.37 -14.58
CA GLU A 44 7.27 14.73 -14.27
C GLU A 44 6.08 14.74 -13.30
N SER A 45 6.01 15.75 -12.44
CA SER A 45 4.92 15.92 -11.47
C SER A 45 4.45 17.36 -11.48
N ARG A 46 3.14 17.56 -11.63
CA ARG A 46 2.47 18.87 -11.61
C ARG A 46 1.51 18.90 -10.44
N GLN A 47 1.71 19.85 -9.53
CA GLN A 47 0.90 19.98 -8.33
C GLN A 47 0.36 21.40 -8.17
N VAL A 48 -0.92 21.52 -7.83
CA VAL A 48 -1.57 22.77 -7.45
C VAL A 48 -2.14 22.64 -6.04
N ASN A 49 -1.78 23.56 -5.14
CA ASN A 49 -2.31 23.63 -3.79
C ASN A 49 -3.03 24.96 -3.58
N LEU A 50 -4.28 24.92 -3.15
CA LEU A 50 -5.10 26.08 -2.81
C LEU A 50 -5.60 25.93 -1.38
N SER A 51 -5.57 27.01 -0.60
CA SER A 51 -6.15 27.02 0.74
C SER A 51 -6.78 28.37 1.04
N ALA A 52 -7.96 28.37 1.63
CA ALA A 52 -8.68 29.56 2.01
C ALA A 52 -9.26 29.42 3.42
N LYS A 53 -9.31 30.53 4.15
CA LYS A 53 -9.94 30.63 5.46
C LYS A 53 -10.62 31.98 5.59
N ILE A 54 -11.90 31.97 5.92
CA ILE A 54 -12.72 33.15 6.15
C ILE A 54 -13.27 33.06 7.57
N THR A 55 -13.06 34.10 8.37
CA THR A 55 -13.63 34.21 9.71
C THR A 55 -14.55 35.41 9.77
N VAL A 56 -15.82 35.18 10.08
CA VAL A 56 -16.88 36.18 10.22
C VAL A 56 -17.23 36.31 11.70
N ASN A 57 -17.13 37.52 12.23
CA ASN A 57 -17.60 37.83 13.58
C ASN A 57 -19.08 38.21 13.50
N THR A 58 -20.00 37.33 13.91
CA THR A 58 -21.46 37.59 13.86
C THR A 58 -21.98 38.33 15.10
N GLY A 59 -21.14 38.53 16.10
CA GLY A 59 -21.42 39.34 17.29
C GLY A 59 -20.14 39.64 18.07
N PRO A 60 -20.24 40.28 19.26
CA PRO A 60 -19.08 40.63 20.08
C PRO A 60 -18.27 39.41 20.52
N SER A 61 -18.95 38.30 20.81
CA SER A 61 -18.39 37.06 21.36
C SER A 61 -18.38 35.89 20.38
N VAL A 62 -19.07 35.97 19.25
CA VAL A 62 -19.28 34.82 18.33
C VAL A 62 -18.46 34.96 17.05
N GLN A 63 -17.84 33.86 16.62
CA GLN A 63 -17.06 33.72 15.41
C GLN A 63 -17.50 32.48 14.63
N LEU A 64 -17.82 32.67 13.36
CA LEU A 64 -17.97 31.60 12.38
C LEU A 64 -16.72 31.57 11.50
N THR A 65 -16.03 30.43 11.44
CA THR A 65 -14.89 30.23 10.56
C THR A 65 -15.22 29.17 9.52
N PHE A 66 -15.02 29.51 8.26
CA PHE A 66 -15.09 28.61 7.12
C PHE A 66 -13.67 28.44 6.61
N GLY A 67 -13.20 27.22 6.47
CA GLY A 67 -11.88 26.98 5.91
C GLY A 67 -11.87 25.77 5.01
N GLY A 68 -10.94 25.75 4.07
CA GLY A 68 -10.75 24.60 3.21
C GLY A 68 -9.43 24.64 2.46
N SER A 69 -9.03 23.48 1.99
CA SER A 69 -7.86 23.28 1.16
C SER A 69 -8.17 22.32 0.03
N PHE A 70 -7.59 22.55 -1.13
CA PHE A 70 -7.67 21.70 -2.30
C PHE A 70 -6.27 21.46 -2.85
N ARG A 71 -5.96 20.21 -3.14
CA ARG A 71 -4.71 19.80 -3.79
C ARG A 71 -5.04 18.93 -5.00
N TYR A 72 -4.44 19.27 -6.13
CA TYR A 72 -4.47 18.47 -7.36
C TYR A 72 -3.04 18.04 -7.70
N ILE A 73 -2.86 16.77 -8.04
CA ILE A 73 -1.59 16.18 -8.47
C ILE A 73 -1.85 15.45 -9.79
N ASN A 74 -0.97 15.65 -10.76
CA ASN A 74 -0.88 14.83 -11.97
C ASN A 74 0.60 14.55 -12.21
N GLU A 75 0.99 13.29 -12.09
CA GLU A 75 2.39 12.90 -12.23
C GLU A 75 2.56 11.58 -12.97
N MET A 76 3.76 11.40 -13.52
CA MET A 76 4.21 10.13 -14.09
C MET A 76 4.98 9.34 -13.02
N GLY A 77 4.41 8.21 -12.60
CA GLY A 77 4.93 7.35 -11.54
C GLY A 77 6.19 6.61 -11.99
N TYR A 78 7.34 6.97 -11.42
CA TYR A 78 8.61 6.33 -11.77
C TYR A 78 8.64 4.86 -11.36
N VAL A 79 8.78 3.95 -12.33
CA VAL A 79 9.00 2.52 -12.11
C VAL A 79 10.47 2.20 -12.36
N HIS A 80 11.17 1.67 -11.34
CA HIS A 80 12.62 1.45 -11.44
C HIS A 80 12.97 0.45 -12.54
N SER A 81 12.30 -0.71 -12.61
CA SER A 81 12.53 -1.72 -13.64
C SER A 81 12.22 -1.24 -15.06
N TYR A 82 11.52 -0.11 -15.24
CA TYR A 82 11.25 0.49 -16.55
C TYR A 82 12.37 1.44 -16.99
N SER A 83 13.21 1.90 -16.05
CA SER A 83 14.10 3.04 -16.29
C SER A 83 15.18 2.85 -17.35
N LEU A 84 15.52 1.60 -17.73
CA LEU A 84 16.46 1.33 -18.81
C LEU A 84 15.78 1.24 -20.19
N PHE A 85 14.78 0.37 -20.34
CA PHE A 85 14.22 -0.03 -21.65
C PHE A 85 12.79 0.46 -21.89
N ASN A 86 12.10 0.98 -20.88
CA ASN A 86 10.64 1.08 -20.91
C ASN A 86 10.10 2.32 -20.17
N TRP A 87 10.92 3.37 -20.02
CA TRP A 87 10.62 4.52 -19.19
C TRP A 87 9.43 5.35 -19.73
N GLU A 88 9.12 5.27 -21.02
CA GLU A 88 7.96 5.92 -21.64
C GLU A 88 6.63 5.36 -21.12
N ASN A 89 6.60 4.12 -20.64
CA ASN A 89 5.40 3.42 -20.17
C ASN A 89 5.19 3.55 -18.64
N ASN A 90 5.84 4.52 -17.99
CA ASN A 90 5.54 4.84 -16.59
C ASN A 90 4.03 5.17 -16.43
N PRO A 91 3.35 4.70 -15.38
CA PRO A 91 1.93 4.99 -15.16
C PRO A 91 1.68 6.47 -14.85
N GLN A 92 0.47 6.94 -15.16
CA GLN A 92 -0.03 8.23 -14.71
C GLN A 92 -0.74 8.09 -13.36
N ILE A 93 -0.42 8.98 -12.42
CA ILE A 93 -1.08 9.11 -11.13
C ILE A 93 -1.79 10.47 -11.06
N ILE A 94 -3.10 10.45 -10.94
CA ILE A 94 -3.93 11.65 -10.75
C ILE A 94 -4.57 11.59 -9.37
N ALA A 95 -4.39 12.64 -8.57
CA ALA A 95 -4.99 12.73 -7.24
C ALA A 95 -5.69 14.07 -7.00
N TYR A 96 -6.86 13.99 -6.37
CA TYR A 96 -7.66 15.12 -5.90
C TYR A 96 -7.85 15.00 -4.40
N GLU A 97 -7.36 15.97 -3.64
CA GLU A 97 -7.57 16.06 -2.19
C GLU A 97 -8.34 17.34 -1.86
N GLY A 98 -9.56 17.22 -1.35
CA GLY A 98 -10.38 18.33 -0.87
C GLY A 98 -10.62 18.21 0.62
N ARG A 99 -10.48 19.30 1.38
CA ARG A 99 -10.79 19.36 2.81
C ARG A 99 -11.56 20.65 3.09
N GLY A 100 -12.66 20.56 3.81
CA GLY A 100 -13.49 21.71 4.19
C GLY A 100 -13.96 21.58 5.62
N TYR A 101 -14.08 22.69 6.33
CA TYR A 101 -14.60 22.73 7.68
C TYR A 101 -15.38 24.01 7.96
N VAL A 102 -16.39 23.88 8.83
CA VAL A 102 -17.10 24.99 9.45
C VAL A 102 -16.90 24.90 10.94
N ARG A 103 -16.48 26.01 11.55
CA ARG A 103 -16.26 26.10 12.98
C ARG A 103 -17.06 27.26 13.56
N PHE A 104 -17.97 26.94 14.46
CA PHE A 104 -18.56 27.90 15.37
C PHE A 104 -17.66 28.03 16.60
N SER A 105 -17.40 29.25 17.04
CA SER A 105 -16.69 29.50 18.30
C SER A 105 -17.28 30.71 19.00
N GLN A 106 -17.39 30.62 20.33
CA GLN A 106 -17.88 31.70 21.17
C GLN A 106 -16.93 31.91 22.34
N ASP A 107 -16.49 33.16 22.47
CA ASP A 107 -15.63 33.66 23.53
C ASP A 107 -16.41 34.72 24.31
N PHE A 108 -16.85 34.39 25.52
CA PHE A 108 -17.68 35.27 26.34
C PHE A 108 -16.93 36.51 26.87
N ASN A 109 -15.62 36.60 26.67
CA ASN A 109 -14.78 37.69 27.18
C ASN A 109 -14.29 38.68 26.12
N ARG A 110 -14.66 38.50 24.85
CA ARG A 110 -14.07 39.23 23.72
C ARG A 110 -14.28 40.76 23.75
N ARG A 111 -15.10 41.30 24.65
CA ARG A 111 -15.03 42.71 25.12
C ARG A 111 -15.45 42.86 26.58
N VAL A 112 -14.54 42.63 27.51
CA VAL A 112 -14.49 43.44 28.74
C VAL A 112 -13.53 44.59 28.46
N SER A 113 -14.06 45.71 27.97
CA SER A 113 -13.30 46.96 27.87
C SER A 113 -12.79 47.34 29.27
N LYS A 114 -11.53 47.80 29.35
CA LYS A 114 -10.85 48.20 30.59
C LYS A 114 -11.58 49.28 31.43
N ASP A 115 -12.63 49.90 30.91
CA ASP A 115 -13.32 51.05 31.54
C ASP A 115 -14.66 50.71 32.21
N THR A 116 -15.04 49.44 32.41
CA THR A 116 -16.28 49.10 33.12
C THR A 116 -16.13 47.92 34.08
N ILE A 117 -15.21 48.02 35.04
CA ILE A 117 -15.25 47.19 36.25
C ILE A 117 -14.98 48.08 37.47
N LYS A 118 -16.03 48.75 37.93
CA LYS A 118 -16.21 49.04 39.36
C LYS A 118 -17.36 48.17 39.83
N ASP A 119 -17.13 46.86 39.92
CA ASP A 119 -17.95 46.04 40.81
C ASP A 119 -17.16 44.85 41.36
N THR A 120 -17.23 44.73 42.68
CA THR A 120 -16.34 43.98 43.57
C THR A 120 -16.85 42.58 43.89
N THR A 121 -17.69 42.00 43.02
CA THR A 121 -18.10 40.60 43.13
C THR A 121 -17.04 39.73 42.46
N LYS A 122 -16.34 38.91 43.24
CA LYS A 122 -15.44 37.83 42.78
C LYS A 122 -16.15 37.06 41.65
N LYS A 123 -15.80 37.33 40.40
CA LYS A 123 -16.23 36.50 39.26
C LYS A 123 -15.59 35.13 39.46
N LEU A 124 -16.39 34.16 39.91
CA LEU A 124 -15.95 32.78 40.09
C LEU A 124 -15.38 32.21 38.78
N ILE A 125 -15.97 32.57 37.64
CA ILE A 125 -15.56 32.12 36.30
C ILE A 125 -14.89 33.28 35.55
N ASN A 126 -13.62 33.10 35.17
CA ASN A 126 -12.80 34.12 34.53
C ASN A 126 -12.86 34.06 33.00
N ASN A 127 -13.04 32.87 32.41
CA ASN A 127 -13.08 32.70 30.96
C ASN A 127 -13.89 31.48 30.54
N VAL A 128 -14.73 31.66 29.52
CA VAL A 128 -15.49 30.59 28.89
C VAL A 128 -15.30 30.71 27.39
N TYR A 129 -14.70 29.69 26.81
CA TYR A 129 -14.56 29.55 25.36
C TYR A 129 -15.10 28.19 24.95
N TYR A 130 -15.98 28.15 23.96
CA TYR A 130 -16.32 26.89 23.33
C TYR A 130 -16.28 26.99 21.82
N SER A 131 -16.02 25.85 21.18
CA SER A 131 -16.02 25.71 19.74
C SER A 131 -16.61 24.37 19.31
N LEU A 132 -17.43 24.41 18.27
CA LEU A 132 -17.95 23.24 17.58
C LEU A 132 -17.46 23.29 16.14
N GLN A 133 -16.97 22.17 15.62
CA GLN A 133 -16.52 22.04 14.25
C GLN A 133 -17.17 20.84 13.59
N ALA A 134 -17.61 21.02 12.36
CA ALA A 134 -17.88 19.95 11.42
C ALA A 134 -16.88 20.06 10.26
N ASP A 135 -16.35 18.93 9.83
CA ASP A 135 -15.39 18.86 8.72
C ASP A 135 -15.67 17.67 7.81
N TYR A 136 -15.28 17.84 6.55
CA TYR A 136 -15.36 16.83 5.52
C TYR A 136 -14.05 16.85 4.73
N SER A 137 -13.52 15.66 4.46
CA SER A 137 -12.42 15.52 3.52
C SER A 137 -12.67 14.38 2.54
N LYS A 138 -12.15 14.57 1.33
CA LYS A 138 -12.20 13.62 0.24
C LYS A 138 -10.84 13.52 -0.40
N VAL A 139 -10.39 12.29 -0.62
CA VAL A 139 -9.20 11.96 -1.41
C VAL A 139 -9.64 11.00 -2.49
N ASN A 140 -9.45 11.39 -3.75
CA ASN A 140 -9.66 10.52 -4.90
C ASN A 140 -8.33 10.36 -5.64
N GLN A 141 -7.98 9.13 -5.99
CA GLN A 141 -6.78 8.82 -6.77
C GLN A 141 -7.12 7.87 -7.91
N ILE A 142 -6.51 8.09 -9.06
CA ILE A 142 -6.54 7.20 -10.22
C ILE A 142 -5.10 6.88 -10.60
N ILE A 143 -4.78 5.60 -10.76
CA ILE A 143 -3.53 5.12 -11.37
C ILE A 143 -3.92 4.41 -12.65
N GLN A 144 -3.31 4.81 -13.76
CA GLN A 144 -3.69 4.31 -15.09
C GLN A 144 -2.54 4.43 -16.08
N ASP A 145 -2.70 3.81 -17.25
CA ASP A 145 -1.88 4.13 -18.41
C ASP A 145 -2.30 5.52 -18.94
N PRO A 146 -1.36 6.42 -19.25
CA PRO A 146 -1.66 7.78 -19.70
C PRO A 146 -2.43 7.83 -21.04
N GLU A 147 -2.25 6.81 -21.89
CA GLU A 147 -2.83 6.71 -23.24
C GLU A 147 -4.20 6.02 -23.20
N PHE A 148 -4.28 4.84 -22.57
CA PHE A 148 -5.47 3.97 -22.64
C PHE A 148 -6.51 4.23 -21.56
N LYS A 149 -6.10 4.68 -20.36
CA LYS A 149 -7.01 5.03 -19.26
C LYS A 149 -7.98 3.88 -18.93
N ASP A 150 -9.29 4.08 -19.04
CA ASP A 150 -10.33 3.08 -18.76
C ASP A 150 -10.61 2.10 -19.90
N GLN A 151 -9.89 2.19 -21.02
CA GLN A 151 -10.03 1.27 -22.15
C GLN A 151 -9.22 0.00 -21.90
N LEU A 152 -9.69 -0.84 -20.98
CA LEU A 152 -8.95 -1.95 -20.39
C LEU A 152 -8.38 -2.93 -21.45
N PHE A 153 -9.14 -3.30 -22.47
CA PHE A 153 -8.68 -4.24 -23.50
C PHE A 153 -7.55 -3.69 -24.39
N ARG A 154 -7.35 -2.37 -24.47
CA ARG A 154 -6.23 -1.80 -25.25
C ARG A 154 -4.87 -2.03 -24.60
N TYR A 155 -4.81 -2.25 -23.28
CA TYR A 155 -3.56 -2.47 -22.55
C TYR A 155 -2.80 -3.71 -23.03
N GLY A 156 -3.52 -4.79 -23.35
CA GLY A 156 -2.96 -6.06 -23.80
C GLY A 156 -3.07 -6.29 -25.31
N TYR A 157 -3.54 -5.32 -26.10
CA TYR A 157 -3.81 -5.53 -27.52
C TYR A 157 -2.54 -5.43 -28.38
N VAL A 158 -2.11 -6.54 -28.96
CA VAL A 158 -0.92 -6.65 -29.83
C VAL A 158 -1.30 -6.56 -31.30
N GLY A 159 -2.42 -7.16 -31.70
CA GLY A 159 -2.91 -7.16 -33.07
C GLY A 159 -4.05 -8.15 -33.31
N LYS A 160 -4.41 -8.36 -34.58
CA LYS A 160 -5.44 -9.32 -34.95
C LYS A 160 -4.79 -10.66 -35.28
N PHE A 161 -5.27 -11.72 -34.63
CA PHE A 161 -4.91 -13.10 -34.93
C PHE A 161 -6.12 -13.77 -35.56
N THR A 162 -5.95 -14.46 -36.68
CA THR A 162 -7.04 -15.20 -37.33
C THR A 162 -6.59 -16.62 -37.59
N THR A 163 -7.28 -17.56 -36.94
CA THR A 163 -6.99 -18.99 -37.00
C THR A 163 -7.77 -19.65 -38.14
N THR A 164 -7.06 -20.42 -38.97
CA THR A 164 -7.69 -21.31 -39.94
C THR A 164 -7.82 -22.69 -39.32
N LYS A 165 -9.05 -23.22 -39.26
CA LYS A 165 -9.34 -24.53 -38.66
C LYS A 165 -9.75 -25.56 -39.69
N GLU A 166 -9.24 -26.78 -39.53
CA GLU A 166 -9.63 -27.95 -40.33
C GLU A 166 -10.05 -29.12 -39.45
N ARG A 167 -10.76 -30.09 -40.05
CA ARG A 167 -11.15 -31.34 -39.39
C ARG A 167 -9.97 -32.33 -39.46
N SER A 168 -9.59 -32.92 -38.34
CA SER A 168 -8.61 -34.03 -38.30
C SER A 168 -9.31 -35.37 -38.21
N TYR A 169 -8.70 -36.41 -38.77
CA TYR A 169 -9.29 -37.74 -38.87
C TYR A 169 -8.35 -38.81 -38.32
N ALA A 170 -8.93 -39.82 -37.65
CA ALA A 170 -8.24 -41.04 -37.24
C ALA A 170 -8.84 -42.24 -38.00
N TYR A 171 -7.97 -43.09 -38.52
CA TYR A 171 -8.40 -44.32 -39.20
C TYR A 171 -8.89 -45.35 -38.18
N MET A 172 -10.04 -45.95 -38.45
CA MET A 172 -10.63 -47.01 -37.65
C MET A 172 -10.97 -48.22 -38.53
N ASN A 173 -10.41 -49.38 -38.15
CA ASN A 173 -10.72 -50.67 -38.81
C ASN A 173 -12.21 -51.02 -38.70
N TYR A 174 -12.85 -50.63 -37.59
CA TYR A 174 -14.27 -50.86 -37.34
C TYR A 174 -14.83 -49.75 -36.44
N TYR A 175 -15.88 -49.08 -36.90
CA TYR A 175 -16.63 -48.09 -36.16
C TYR A 175 -17.96 -48.70 -35.67
N PRO A 176 -18.08 -49.02 -34.37
CA PRO A 176 -19.13 -49.89 -33.85
C PRO A 176 -20.53 -49.28 -33.89
N TYR A 177 -20.64 -47.95 -33.79
CA TYR A 177 -21.94 -47.27 -33.69
C TYR A 177 -22.74 -47.27 -34.99
N LEU A 178 -22.06 -47.31 -36.14
CA LEU A 178 -22.70 -47.37 -37.47
C LEU A 178 -22.43 -48.69 -38.20
N ASN A 179 -21.74 -49.65 -37.56
CA ASN A 179 -21.33 -50.93 -38.14
C ASN A 179 -20.58 -50.77 -39.48
N LEU A 180 -19.69 -49.78 -39.56
CA LEU A 180 -18.85 -49.49 -40.73
C LEU A 180 -17.42 -49.96 -40.49
N SER A 181 -16.77 -50.46 -41.53
CA SER A 181 -15.38 -50.92 -41.48
C SER A 181 -14.49 -50.07 -42.37
N ASN A 182 -13.21 -49.93 -42.01
CA ASN A 182 -12.19 -49.18 -42.73
C ASN A 182 -12.58 -47.71 -43.00
N VAL A 183 -12.96 -46.98 -41.95
CA VAL A 183 -13.42 -45.59 -42.04
C VAL A 183 -12.45 -44.61 -41.39
N TRP A 184 -12.41 -43.39 -41.91
CA TRP A 184 -11.77 -42.23 -41.31
C TRP A 184 -12.79 -41.48 -40.46
N VAL A 185 -12.54 -41.40 -39.17
CA VAL A 185 -13.45 -40.79 -38.20
C VAL A 185 -12.86 -39.49 -37.72
N GLN A 186 -13.60 -38.40 -37.83
CA GLN A 186 -13.14 -37.12 -37.30
C GLN A 186 -12.89 -37.26 -35.79
N ASN A 187 -11.71 -36.84 -35.35
CA ASN A 187 -11.33 -36.90 -33.94
C ASN A 187 -11.13 -35.52 -33.30
N ASN A 188 -10.92 -34.47 -34.09
CA ASN A 188 -10.82 -33.10 -33.57
C ASN A 188 -11.01 -32.03 -34.66
N PHE A 189 -11.11 -30.77 -34.25
CA PHE A 189 -10.76 -29.61 -35.06
C PHE A 189 -9.36 -29.15 -34.68
N TYR A 190 -8.51 -28.86 -35.65
CA TYR A 190 -7.15 -28.40 -35.41
C TYR A 190 -6.83 -27.17 -36.24
N ASP A 191 -5.94 -26.34 -35.72
CA ASP A 191 -5.47 -25.13 -36.41
C ASP A 191 -4.40 -25.53 -37.45
N THR A 192 -4.50 -25.00 -38.66
CA THR A 192 -3.52 -25.21 -39.74
C THR A 192 -2.65 -23.98 -39.98
N HIS A 193 -3.17 -22.79 -39.66
CA HIS A 193 -2.48 -21.54 -39.83
C HIS A 193 -3.03 -20.44 -38.91
N VAL A 194 -2.19 -19.49 -38.54
CA VAL A 194 -2.55 -18.24 -37.87
C VAL A 194 -2.06 -17.07 -38.71
N ASP A 195 -3.00 -16.25 -39.19
CA ASP A 195 -2.68 -14.96 -39.78
C ASP A 195 -2.51 -13.91 -38.68
N PHE A 196 -1.51 -13.03 -38.82
CA PHE A 196 -1.30 -11.92 -37.90
C PHE A 196 -1.28 -10.56 -38.63
N VAL A 197 -2.12 -9.64 -38.17
CA VAL A 197 -2.11 -8.24 -38.59
C VAL A 197 -1.71 -7.36 -37.39
N PRO A 198 -0.56 -6.64 -37.46
CA PRO A 198 -0.09 -5.80 -36.36
C PRO A 198 -1.11 -4.72 -35.97
N GLY A 199 -1.37 -4.58 -34.66
CA GLY A 199 -2.20 -3.53 -34.12
C GLY A 199 -1.47 -2.19 -34.02
N THR A 200 -2.22 -1.08 -33.95
CA THR A 200 -1.65 0.28 -33.84
C THR A 200 -1.58 0.80 -32.40
N ASP A 201 -2.27 0.18 -31.46
CA ASP A 201 -2.31 0.63 -30.06
C ASP A 201 -0.99 0.38 -29.31
N ASN A 202 -0.37 -0.78 -29.56
CA ASN A 202 0.90 -1.15 -28.94
C ASN A 202 1.93 -1.52 -30.02
N PRO A 203 2.45 -0.53 -30.77
CA PRO A 203 3.31 -0.80 -31.93
C PRO A 203 4.60 -1.55 -31.55
N ILE A 204 5.17 -1.28 -30.37
CA ILE A 204 6.37 -1.99 -29.88
C ILE A 204 6.03 -3.45 -29.54
N LEU A 205 4.89 -3.71 -28.88
CA LEU A 205 4.46 -5.10 -28.61
C LEU A 205 4.13 -5.85 -29.91
N ALA A 206 3.46 -5.18 -30.85
CA ALA A 206 3.16 -5.73 -32.17
C ALA A 206 4.43 -6.08 -32.96
N ALA A 207 5.54 -5.37 -32.73
CA ALA A 207 6.82 -5.68 -33.34
C ALA A 207 7.41 -7.02 -32.91
N TYR A 208 7.11 -7.53 -31.70
CA TYR A 208 7.56 -8.87 -31.28
C TYR A 208 6.98 -9.95 -32.19
N THR A 209 5.66 -9.92 -32.39
CA THR A 209 4.97 -10.88 -33.25
C THR A 209 5.30 -10.65 -34.71
N SER A 210 5.33 -9.40 -35.19
CA SER A 210 5.76 -9.10 -36.57
C SER A 210 7.15 -9.66 -36.85
N ARG A 211 8.08 -9.48 -35.90
CA ARG A 211 9.44 -9.96 -36.05
C ARG A 211 9.52 -11.49 -36.04
N TYR A 212 8.66 -12.17 -35.29
CA TYR A 212 8.57 -13.63 -35.35
C TYR A 212 8.20 -14.13 -36.75
N TYR A 213 7.18 -13.53 -37.38
CA TYR A 213 6.76 -13.90 -38.74
C TYR A 213 7.86 -13.58 -39.78
N ASP A 214 8.61 -12.48 -39.60
CA ASP A 214 9.76 -12.16 -40.45
C ASP A 214 10.90 -13.19 -40.32
N LEU A 215 11.15 -13.68 -39.10
CA LEU A 215 12.22 -14.65 -38.82
C LEU A 215 11.85 -16.07 -39.25
N TYR A 216 10.56 -16.41 -39.24
CA TYR A 216 10.03 -17.71 -39.62
C TYR A 216 8.95 -17.58 -40.71
N PRO A 217 9.32 -17.30 -41.97
CA PRO A 217 8.36 -17.11 -43.06
C PRO A 217 7.68 -18.41 -43.52
N ASP A 218 8.17 -19.58 -43.12
CA ASP A 218 7.55 -20.87 -43.44
C ASP A 218 6.29 -21.08 -42.59
N PRO A 219 5.11 -21.31 -43.20
CA PRO A 219 3.85 -21.57 -42.50
C PRO A 219 3.91 -22.71 -41.47
N ALA A 220 4.87 -23.63 -41.59
CA ALA A 220 5.10 -24.70 -40.61
C ALA A 220 5.41 -24.20 -39.19
N TYR A 221 5.82 -22.93 -39.03
CA TYR A 221 6.06 -22.28 -37.74
C TYR A 221 4.85 -21.45 -37.25
N GLN A 222 3.80 -21.33 -38.07
CA GLN A 222 2.65 -20.44 -37.84
C GLN A 222 1.35 -21.25 -37.77
N VAL A 223 1.40 -22.49 -37.26
CA VAL A 223 0.27 -23.43 -37.32
C VAL A 223 -0.82 -23.09 -36.30
N ASN A 224 -0.44 -22.70 -35.08
CA ASN A 224 -1.37 -22.38 -33.99
C ASN A 224 -0.79 -21.36 -33.01
N LEU A 225 -1.65 -20.80 -32.16
CA LEU A 225 -1.29 -19.76 -31.19
C LEU A 225 -0.21 -20.22 -30.19
N THR A 226 -0.23 -21.49 -29.77
CA THR A 226 0.77 -22.07 -28.85
C THR A 226 2.16 -22.13 -29.48
N GLN A 227 2.24 -22.47 -30.77
CA GLN A 227 3.50 -22.56 -31.49
C GLN A 227 4.17 -21.19 -31.66
N ILE A 228 3.41 -20.18 -32.08
CA ILE A 228 3.96 -18.83 -32.24
C ILE A 228 4.38 -18.24 -30.89
N GLN A 229 3.61 -18.49 -29.83
CA GLN A 229 3.97 -18.10 -28.46
C GLN A 229 5.28 -18.77 -28.00
N SER A 230 5.47 -20.06 -28.31
CA SER A 230 6.72 -20.78 -27.99
C SER A 230 7.94 -20.19 -28.69
N GLY A 231 7.72 -19.42 -29.75
CA GLY A 231 8.72 -18.65 -30.48
C GLY A 231 8.96 -17.24 -29.97
N ASN A 232 8.48 -16.88 -28.77
CA ASN A 232 8.51 -15.53 -28.18
C ASN A 232 7.70 -14.47 -28.95
N ALA A 233 6.78 -14.87 -29.82
CA ALA A 233 5.73 -13.97 -30.31
C ALA A 233 4.74 -13.68 -29.17
N LEU A 234 4.13 -12.49 -29.18
CA LEU A 234 3.16 -12.07 -28.17
C LEU A 234 1.75 -12.20 -28.72
N LEU A 235 0.88 -12.90 -28.00
CA LEU A 235 -0.56 -12.87 -28.23
C LEU A 235 -1.19 -11.66 -27.53
N ASN A 236 -2.45 -11.35 -27.86
CA ASN A 236 -3.20 -10.39 -27.06
C ASN A 236 -3.27 -10.87 -25.60
N GLY A 237 -3.07 -9.93 -24.68
CA GLY A 237 -3.01 -10.13 -23.24
C GLY A 237 -1.73 -10.74 -22.70
N GLN A 238 -0.64 -10.61 -23.44
CA GLN A 238 0.70 -11.01 -23.01
C GLN A 238 1.63 -9.80 -22.97
N ALA A 239 2.65 -9.90 -22.11
CA ALA A 239 3.76 -8.97 -22.05
C ALA A 239 5.05 -9.73 -22.35
N PRO A 240 6.06 -9.09 -22.96
CA PRO A 240 7.36 -9.71 -23.18
C PRO A 240 8.02 -10.04 -21.84
N GLU A 241 8.79 -11.13 -21.82
CA GLU A 241 9.57 -11.49 -20.63
C GLU A 241 10.55 -10.37 -20.27
N SER A 242 10.69 -10.12 -18.98
CA SER A 242 11.67 -9.16 -18.46
C SER A 242 13.08 -9.59 -18.82
N VAL A 243 13.94 -8.64 -19.20
CA VAL A 243 15.34 -8.87 -19.55
C VAL A 243 16.06 -9.44 -18.33
N TYR A 244 16.41 -10.72 -18.40
CA TYR A 244 17.03 -11.50 -17.32
C TYR A 244 16.26 -11.54 -15.99
N GLY A 245 14.96 -11.24 -15.96
CA GLY A 245 14.23 -11.09 -14.69
C GLY A 245 14.46 -9.76 -13.96
N LEU A 246 15.19 -8.82 -14.58
CA LEU A 246 15.67 -7.59 -13.93
C LEU A 246 14.94 -6.33 -14.40
N TRP A 247 14.79 -6.19 -15.72
CA TRP A 247 14.27 -4.98 -16.34
C TRP A 247 13.07 -5.31 -17.22
N ALA A 248 12.05 -4.45 -17.21
CA ALA A 248 10.95 -4.60 -18.14
C ALA A 248 11.45 -4.45 -19.57
N ALA A 249 11.01 -5.32 -20.46
CA ALA A 249 11.38 -5.26 -21.87
C ALA A 249 10.68 -4.07 -22.57
N PRO A 250 11.22 -3.59 -23.70
CA PRO A 250 10.62 -2.48 -24.45
C PRO A 250 9.14 -2.71 -24.78
N GLY A 251 8.32 -1.69 -24.60
CA GLY A 251 6.88 -1.73 -24.90
C GLY A 251 5.99 -2.35 -23.81
N THR A 252 6.57 -2.88 -22.72
CA THR A 252 5.79 -3.44 -21.60
C THR A 252 4.84 -2.39 -21.02
N ARG A 253 3.53 -2.63 -21.06
CA ARG A 253 2.54 -1.69 -20.48
C ARG A 253 2.39 -1.89 -18.98
N TYR A 254 2.07 -0.81 -18.27
CA TYR A 254 1.76 -0.87 -16.83
C TYR A 254 0.43 -1.58 -16.61
N ASN A 255 0.48 -2.83 -16.15
CA ASN A 255 -0.68 -3.71 -16.01
C ASN A 255 -1.51 -3.40 -14.75
N SER A 256 -1.98 -2.16 -14.60
CA SER A 256 -2.96 -1.80 -13.58
C SER A 256 -3.77 -0.58 -13.99
N TYR A 257 -5.08 -0.65 -13.73
CA TYR A 257 -5.98 0.49 -13.69
C TYR A 257 -6.68 0.48 -12.34
N SER A 258 -6.44 1.49 -11.51
CA SER A 258 -7.05 1.56 -10.18
C SER A 258 -7.67 2.92 -9.87
N LYS A 259 -8.75 2.89 -9.08
CA LYS A 259 -9.43 4.04 -8.51
C LYS A 259 -9.58 3.84 -7.01
N SER A 260 -9.26 4.87 -6.24
CA SER A 260 -9.62 4.97 -4.83
C SER A 260 -10.40 6.25 -4.55
N ASP A 261 -11.38 6.15 -3.65
CA ASP A 261 -12.17 7.28 -3.16
C ASP A 261 -12.29 7.11 -1.63
N ALA A 262 -11.62 7.96 -0.87
CA ALA A 262 -11.62 7.95 0.58
C ALA A 262 -12.30 9.22 1.11
N ASN A 263 -13.41 9.05 1.80
CA ASN A 263 -14.18 10.12 2.41
C ASN A 263 -14.03 10.05 3.93
N GLN A 264 -13.99 11.21 4.58
CA GLN A 264 -14.00 11.31 6.04
C GLN A 264 -14.95 12.43 6.48
N TYR A 265 -15.87 12.09 7.38
CA TYR A 265 -16.80 13.00 8.02
C TYR A 265 -16.37 13.18 9.48
N GLY A 266 -16.19 14.42 9.90
CA GLY A 266 -15.72 14.77 11.23
C GLY A 266 -16.68 15.72 11.95
N ALA A 267 -16.86 15.48 13.25
CA ALA A 267 -17.49 16.42 14.15
C ALA A 267 -16.68 16.49 15.45
N SER A 268 -16.42 17.69 15.96
CA SER A 268 -15.71 17.86 17.22
C SER A 268 -16.21 19.06 18.01
N GLY A 269 -16.11 18.96 19.32
CA GLY A 269 -16.47 20.02 20.23
C GLY A 269 -15.39 20.20 21.29
N LYS A 270 -15.14 21.45 21.68
CA LYS A 270 -14.22 21.80 22.74
C LYS A 270 -14.82 22.91 23.60
N LEU A 271 -14.73 22.78 24.91
CA LEU A 271 -15.10 23.77 25.92
C LEU A 271 -13.89 23.99 26.83
N ASN A 272 -13.52 25.24 27.05
CA ASN A 272 -12.51 25.68 28.00
C ASN A 272 -13.17 26.59 29.03
N LEU A 273 -12.91 26.31 30.31
CA LEU A 273 -13.43 27.03 31.46
C LEU A 273 -12.26 27.37 32.39
N ASP A 274 -12.02 28.66 32.60
CA ASP A 274 -11.04 29.12 33.59
C ASP A 274 -11.77 29.56 34.87
N PHE A 275 -11.47 28.89 35.99
CA PHE A 275 -12.08 29.08 37.30
C PHE A 275 -10.98 29.21 38.37
N GLY A 276 -10.78 30.40 38.93
CA GLY A 276 -9.70 30.63 39.90
C GLY A 276 -8.32 30.20 39.33
N ASN A 277 -7.71 29.21 39.97
CA ASN A 277 -6.43 28.62 39.53
C ASN A 277 -6.58 27.41 38.58
N HIS A 278 -7.80 27.01 38.26
CA HIS A 278 -8.12 25.86 37.41
C HIS A 278 -8.45 26.29 35.98
N SER A 279 -8.03 25.49 35.01
CA SER A 279 -8.31 25.65 33.58
C SER A 279 -8.78 24.30 33.04
N ILE A 280 -10.09 24.13 33.03
CA ILE A 280 -10.76 22.89 32.66
C ILE A 280 -11.03 22.90 31.16
N GLN A 281 -10.62 21.84 30.47
CA GLN A 281 -10.90 21.56 29.07
C GLN A 281 -11.74 20.30 28.95
N LEU A 282 -12.84 20.40 28.23
CA LEU A 282 -13.73 19.31 27.89
C LEU A 282 -13.80 19.23 26.37
N GLY A 283 -13.92 18.04 25.80
CA GLY A 283 -14.14 17.91 24.38
C GLY A 283 -14.57 16.54 23.93
N PHE A 284 -15.04 16.49 22.69
CA PHE A 284 -15.39 15.26 22.00
C PHE A 284 -14.94 15.31 20.55
N GLN A 285 -14.77 14.12 19.96
CA GLN A 285 -14.46 13.93 18.55
C GLN A 285 -15.27 12.74 18.03
N TYR A 286 -15.81 12.89 16.84
CA TYR A 286 -16.42 11.86 16.03
C TYR A 286 -15.77 11.91 14.66
N GLU A 287 -15.38 10.74 14.14
CA GLU A 287 -14.85 10.57 12.80
C GLU A 287 -15.44 9.30 12.21
N GLN A 288 -16.04 9.40 11.02
CA GLN A 288 -16.43 8.24 10.22
C GLN A 288 -15.73 8.33 8.87
N ARG A 289 -15.10 7.22 8.46
CA ARG A 289 -14.54 7.08 7.12
C ARG A 289 -15.51 6.33 6.21
N ASP A 290 -15.32 6.48 4.92
CA ASP A 290 -16.04 5.76 3.88
C ASP A 290 -15.13 5.60 2.66
N ASN A 291 -14.45 4.46 2.60
CA ASN A 291 -13.39 4.17 1.64
C ASN A 291 -13.87 3.19 0.57
N TYR A 292 -13.52 3.48 -0.67
CA TYR A 292 -13.84 2.73 -1.87
C TYR A 292 -12.55 2.45 -2.65
N TYR A 293 -12.49 1.29 -3.30
CA TYR A 293 -11.36 0.89 -4.14
C TYR A 293 -11.81 -0.03 -5.26
N ILE A 294 -11.22 0.14 -6.43
CA ILE A 294 -11.23 -0.86 -7.48
C ILE A 294 -9.90 -0.86 -8.23
N GLU A 295 -9.46 -2.03 -8.63
CA GLU A 295 -8.30 -2.25 -9.48
C GLU A 295 -8.56 -3.36 -10.47
N TYR A 296 -8.13 -3.16 -11.72
CA TYR A 296 -8.07 -4.19 -12.77
C TYR A 296 -6.62 -4.50 -13.12
N SER A 297 -6.37 -5.76 -13.50
CA SER A 297 -5.16 -6.20 -14.20
C SER A 297 -5.47 -6.38 -15.70
N PRO A 298 -5.53 -5.27 -16.48
CA PRO A 298 -6.18 -5.24 -17.79
C PRO A 298 -5.50 -6.06 -18.88
N VAL A 299 -4.17 -6.25 -18.84
CA VAL A 299 -3.44 -7.01 -19.87
C VAL A 299 -4.00 -8.42 -19.96
N GLY A 300 -4.17 -9.10 -18.83
CA GLY A 300 -4.60 -10.50 -18.81
C GLY A 300 -6.07 -10.75 -19.23
N LEU A 301 -6.89 -9.71 -19.43
CA LEU A 301 -8.31 -9.86 -19.80
C LEU A 301 -8.49 -10.59 -21.13
N TRP A 302 -7.60 -10.39 -22.11
CA TRP A 302 -7.60 -11.15 -23.36
C TRP A 302 -7.33 -12.64 -23.14
N THR A 303 -6.40 -12.96 -22.25
CA THR A 303 -6.10 -14.36 -21.89
C THR A 303 -7.32 -15.01 -21.25
N LEU A 304 -7.98 -14.32 -20.32
CA LEU A 304 -9.22 -14.80 -19.72
C LEU A 304 -10.31 -14.99 -20.77
N ALA A 305 -10.58 -13.96 -21.59
CA ALA A 305 -11.58 -13.97 -22.65
C ALA A 305 -11.38 -15.16 -23.61
N ARG A 306 -10.15 -15.37 -24.09
CA ARG A 306 -9.79 -16.51 -24.95
C ARG A 306 -10.02 -17.86 -24.26
N GLN A 307 -9.68 -17.98 -22.97
CA GLN A 307 -9.80 -19.23 -22.22
C GLN A 307 -11.24 -19.64 -21.97
N ILE A 308 -12.15 -18.69 -21.72
CA ILE A 308 -13.54 -18.98 -21.35
C ILE A 308 -14.49 -19.00 -22.55
N SER A 309 -14.13 -18.32 -23.64
CA SER A 309 -14.91 -18.37 -24.89
C SER A 309 -14.83 -19.76 -25.53
N ASN A 310 -15.89 -20.17 -26.22
CA ASN A 310 -16.04 -21.46 -26.90
C ASN A 310 -15.97 -22.72 -26.01
N LYS A 311 -15.81 -22.63 -24.68
CA LYS A 311 -15.77 -23.82 -23.79
C LYS A 311 -16.98 -24.74 -23.94
N HIS A 312 -18.16 -24.16 -24.15
CA HIS A 312 -19.42 -24.86 -24.41
C HIS A 312 -19.47 -25.63 -25.73
N ILE A 313 -18.52 -25.43 -26.65
CA ILE A 313 -18.47 -26.07 -27.98
C ILE A 313 -17.13 -26.75 -28.27
N ASP A 314 -16.42 -27.13 -27.20
CA ASP A 314 -15.10 -27.78 -27.29
C ASP A 314 -15.20 -29.26 -27.71
N GLN A 315 -16.33 -29.91 -27.40
CA GLN A 315 -16.56 -31.33 -27.71
C GLN A 315 -17.19 -31.54 -29.10
N LEU A 316 -17.04 -32.75 -29.65
CA LEU A 316 -17.71 -33.19 -30.87
C LEU A 316 -19.06 -33.84 -30.54
N ASP A 317 -20.07 -33.60 -31.36
CA ASP A 317 -21.38 -34.26 -31.29
C ASP A 317 -21.31 -35.68 -31.86
N THR A 318 -20.67 -36.57 -31.11
CA THR A 318 -20.50 -37.97 -31.50
C THR A 318 -21.81 -38.75 -31.60
N ALA A 319 -22.92 -38.20 -31.09
CA ALA A 319 -24.24 -38.82 -31.18
C ALA A 319 -24.89 -38.62 -32.56
N ASN A 320 -24.49 -37.58 -33.31
CA ASN A 320 -25.04 -37.25 -34.63
C ASN A 320 -23.95 -37.26 -35.72
N PRO A 321 -23.49 -38.45 -36.16
CA PRO A 321 -22.47 -38.57 -37.21
C PRO A 321 -22.98 -38.12 -38.58
N ILE A 322 -22.12 -37.42 -39.32
CA ILE A 322 -22.36 -36.96 -40.70
C ILE A 322 -21.51 -37.80 -41.65
N LEU A 323 -22.17 -38.61 -42.48
CA LEU A 323 -21.49 -39.49 -43.46
C LEU A 323 -21.22 -38.73 -44.77
N ARG A 324 -19.99 -38.84 -45.31
CA ARG A 324 -19.65 -38.28 -46.62
C ARG A 324 -20.00 -39.21 -47.77
N TYR A 325 -20.62 -38.65 -48.80
CA TYR A 325 -21.02 -39.36 -50.02
C TYR A 325 -20.40 -38.72 -51.26
N ASP A 326 -20.17 -39.52 -52.31
CA ASP A 326 -19.77 -39.04 -53.62
C ASP A 326 -20.95 -38.41 -54.39
N ALA A 327 -20.69 -37.86 -55.58
CA ALA A 327 -21.70 -37.24 -56.44
C ALA A 327 -22.80 -38.21 -56.94
N ASN A 328 -22.60 -39.52 -56.76
CA ASN A 328 -23.54 -40.59 -57.13
C ASN A 328 -24.29 -41.15 -55.91
N GLY A 329 -24.06 -40.61 -54.70
CA GLY A 329 -24.70 -41.05 -53.46
C GLY A 329 -24.06 -42.28 -52.81
N ASN A 330 -22.87 -42.71 -53.23
CA ASN A 330 -22.14 -43.79 -52.56
C ASN A 330 -21.36 -43.23 -51.37
N PHE A 331 -21.42 -43.93 -50.23
CA PHE A 331 -20.58 -43.58 -49.08
C PHE A 331 -19.11 -43.70 -49.47
N LEU A 332 -18.32 -42.68 -49.13
CA LEU A 332 -16.88 -42.68 -49.37
C LEU A 332 -16.22 -43.58 -48.32
N ASP A 333 -15.74 -42.97 -47.24
CA ASP A 333 -15.07 -43.64 -46.14
C ASP A 333 -14.97 -42.75 -44.88
N THR A 334 -15.58 -41.56 -44.91
CA THR A 334 -15.30 -40.49 -43.94
C THR A 334 -16.54 -40.13 -43.12
N ILE A 335 -16.36 -40.02 -41.81
CA ILE A 335 -17.37 -39.62 -40.82
C ILE A 335 -16.97 -38.28 -40.20
N ASP A 336 -17.83 -37.28 -40.35
CA ASP A 336 -17.70 -35.94 -39.79
C ASP A 336 -18.61 -35.78 -38.54
N PHE A 337 -18.23 -34.90 -37.62
CA PHE A 337 -19.03 -34.49 -36.46
C PHE A 337 -19.04 -32.98 -36.31
N ASP A 338 -20.21 -32.40 -36.06
CA ASP A 338 -20.28 -30.99 -35.67
C ASP A 338 -19.88 -30.81 -34.20
N ARG A 339 -19.72 -29.56 -33.77
CA ARG A 339 -19.43 -29.25 -32.36
C ARG A 339 -20.69 -29.48 -31.52
N LEU A 340 -20.51 -30.06 -30.34
CA LEU A 340 -21.58 -30.28 -29.37
C LEU A 340 -21.79 -29.01 -28.56
N TYR A 341 -23.03 -28.52 -28.49
CA TYR A 341 -23.42 -27.43 -27.59
C TYR A 341 -23.69 -27.94 -26.17
N ASP A 342 -22.92 -27.46 -25.19
CA ASP A 342 -23.12 -27.71 -23.76
C ASP A 342 -23.41 -26.40 -22.99
N ALA A 343 -24.69 -26.14 -22.77
CA ALA A 343 -25.17 -24.94 -22.06
C ALA A 343 -24.54 -24.74 -20.68
N ASN A 344 -24.15 -25.81 -19.97
CA ASN A 344 -23.61 -25.68 -18.61
C ASN A 344 -22.20 -25.10 -18.58
N ASN A 345 -21.48 -25.17 -19.71
CA ASN A 345 -20.10 -24.71 -19.85
C ASN A 345 -20.01 -23.39 -20.65
N GLN A 346 -21.14 -22.73 -20.94
CA GLN A 346 -21.13 -21.43 -21.61
C GLN A 346 -20.81 -20.32 -20.61
N ALA A 347 -19.69 -19.64 -20.85
CA ALA A 347 -19.29 -18.46 -20.09
C ALA A 347 -20.24 -17.28 -20.35
N TYR A 348 -20.45 -16.43 -19.35
CA TYR A 348 -21.26 -15.21 -19.49
C TYR A 348 -20.61 -14.24 -20.49
N PHE A 349 -19.28 -14.15 -20.49
CA PHE A 349 -18.54 -13.41 -21.51
C PHE A 349 -18.83 -13.89 -22.94
N ASP A 350 -18.80 -15.21 -23.17
CA ASP A 350 -19.09 -15.80 -24.49
C ASP A 350 -20.51 -15.46 -24.96
N TYR A 351 -21.49 -15.61 -24.05
CA TYR A 351 -22.89 -15.26 -24.30
C TYR A 351 -23.02 -13.81 -24.78
N ASN A 352 -22.39 -12.85 -24.09
CA ASN A 352 -22.45 -11.43 -24.44
C ASN A 352 -21.75 -11.13 -25.78
N VAL A 353 -20.63 -11.79 -26.07
CA VAL A 353 -19.93 -11.63 -27.36
C VAL A 353 -20.80 -12.12 -28.52
N ARG A 354 -21.48 -13.27 -28.38
CA ARG A 354 -22.40 -13.79 -29.41
C ARG A 354 -23.56 -12.83 -29.66
N GLN A 355 -24.14 -12.26 -28.59
CA GLN A 355 -25.21 -11.27 -28.67
C GLN A 355 -24.77 -10.03 -29.46
N GLU A 356 -23.59 -9.47 -29.15
CA GLU A 356 -23.06 -8.30 -29.86
C GLU A 356 -22.78 -8.60 -31.34
N LEU A 357 -22.30 -9.81 -31.66
CA LEU A 357 -22.06 -10.25 -33.04
C LEU A 357 -23.34 -10.61 -33.81
N GLY A 358 -24.50 -10.64 -33.14
CA GLY A 358 -25.77 -11.09 -33.74
C GLY A 358 -25.80 -12.59 -34.05
N LEU A 359 -24.97 -13.39 -33.38
CA LEU A 359 -24.93 -14.84 -33.49
C LEU A 359 -25.95 -15.50 -32.53
N PRO A 360 -26.49 -16.68 -32.86
CA PRO A 360 -27.27 -17.47 -31.90
C PRO A 360 -26.42 -17.78 -30.67
N VAL A 361 -27.00 -17.60 -29.46
CA VAL A 361 -26.30 -17.87 -28.19
C VAL A 361 -26.04 -19.35 -27.98
N ASP A 362 -26.92 -20.19 -28.51
CA ASP A 362 -26.79 -21.65 -28.59
C ASP A 362 -26.09 -22.12 -29.87
N GLY A 363 -25.52 -21.19 -30.64
CA GLY A 363 -24.79 -21.47 -31.86
C GLY A 363 -23.45 -22.16 -31.61
N THR A 364 -22.98 -22.92 -32.59
CA THR A 364 -21.72 -23.67 -32.54
C THR A 364 -20.58 -23.02 -33.31
N ASP A 365 -20.78 -21.77 -33.76
CA ASP A 365 -19.76 -20.97 -34.44
C ASP A 365 -18.56 -20.74 -33.51
N TRP A 366 -17.35 -20.93 -34.05
CA TRP A 366 -16.13 -20.67 -33.30
C TRP A 366 -15.80 -19.18 -33.26
N LEU A 367 -15.65 -18.62 -32.06
CA LEU A 367 -15.26 -17.24 -31.85
C LEU A 367 -13.75 -17.12 -31.76
N ASP A 368 -13.12 -16.47 -32.75
CA ASP A 368 -11.70 -16.13 -32.65
C ASP A 368 -11.52 -14.79 -31.94
N ILE A 369 -11.45 -14.85 -30.60
CA ILE A 369 -11.46 -13.66 -29.74
C ILE A 369 -10.38 -12.67 -30.14
N ASP A 370 -9.16 -13.14 -30.43
CA ASP A 370 -8.01 -12.30 -30.76
C ASP A 370 -8.10 -11.61 -32.14
N SER A 371 -9.11 -11.92 -32.93
CA SER A 371 -9.36 -11.28 -34.24
C SER A 371 -10.15 -9.97 -34.12
N TYR A 372 -10.89 -9.79 -33.03
CA TYR A 372 -11.82 -8.68 -32.84
C TYR A 372 -11.13 -7.38 -32.40
N ASP A 373 -11.81 -6.25 -32.56
CA ASP A 373 -11.33 -4.93 -32.17
C ASP A 373 -11.41 -4.76 -30.64
N PRO A 374 -10.35 -4.28 -29.95
CA PRO A 374 -10.37 -4.06 -28.50
C PRO A 374 -11.50 -3.13 -28.04
N ALA A 375 -11.96 -2.20 -28.88
CA ALA A 375 -13.03 -1.26 -28.54
C ALA A 375 -14.41 -1.93 -28.44
N MET A 376 -14.56 -3.16 -28.93
CA MET A 376 -15.79 -3.95 -28.83
C MET A 376 -16.06 -4.40 -27.39
N PHE A 377 -15.02 -4.83 -26.68
CA PHE A 377 -15.18 -5.53 -25.42
C PHE A 377 -15.41 -4.59 -24.23
N GLN A 378 -16.31 -5.00 -23.33
CA GLN A 378 -16.65 -4.26 -22.11
C GLN A 378 -16.41 -5.12 -20.88
N ILE A 379 -16.07 -4.48 -19.76
CA ILE A 379 -15.74 -5.20 -18.52
C ILE A 379 -16.95 -5.87 -17.88
N ASP A 380 -18.15 -5.33 -18.11
CA ASP A 380 -19.41 -5.87 -17.60
C ASP A 380 -19.96 -7.03 -18.45
N TRP A 381 -19.22 -7.45 -19.48
CA TRP A 381 -19.51 -8.70 -20.20
C TRP A 381 -19.04 -9.93 -19.45
N PHE A 382 -18.11 -9.79 -18.51
CA PHE A 382 -17.74 -10.87 -17.60
C PHE A 382 -18.65 -10.87 -16.38
N SER A 383 -18.93 -12.05 -15.84
CA SER A 383 -19.49 -12.16 -14.49
C SER A 383 -18.44 -11.87 -13.42
N ALA A 384 -18.87 -11.57 -12.20
CA ALA A 384 -17.95 -11.35 -11.08
C ALA A 384 -17.07 -12.58 -10.81
N ASP A 385 -17.63 -13.80 -10.89
CA ASP A 385 -16.90 -15.05 -10.64
C ASP A 385 -15.86 -15.34 -11.74
N GLU A 386 -16.14 -14.98 -13.00
CA GLU A 386 -15.17 -15.07 -14.09
C GLU A 386 -13.96 -14.14 -13.88
N LEU A 387 -14.20 -12.90 -13.44
CA LEU A 387 -13.11 -11.95 -13.14
C LEU A 387 -12.36 -12.31 -11.86
N LEU A 388 -13.05 -12.83 -10.84
CA LEU A 388 -12.42 -13.30 -9.61
C LEU A 388 -11.61 -14.59 -9.83
N ASN A 389 -11.95 -15.36 -10.87
CA ASN A 389 -11.18 -16.47 -11.43
C ASN A 389 -10.62 -17.43 -10.35
N ASN A 390 -11.50 -17.94 -9.49
CA ASN A 390 -11.15 -18.86 -8.40
C ASN A 390 -10.01 -18.36 -7.49
N GLY A 391 -9.89 -17.04 -7.29
CA GLY A 391 -8.87 -16.41 -6.47
C GLY A 391 -7.63 -15.92 -7.22
N ASN A 392 -7.48 -16.25 -8.52
CA ASN A 392 -6.47 -15.68 -9.41
C ASN A 392 -7.06 -14.46 -10.14
N SER A 393 -7.52 -13.50 -9.36
CA SER A 393 -8.44 -12.45 -9.81
C SER A 393 -7.80 -11.42 -10.75
N TYR A 394 -8.55 -11.03 -11.78
CA TYR A 394 -8.26 -9.90 -12.68
C TYR A 394 -8.82 -8.57 -12.17
N VAL A 395 -9.60 -8.61 -11.08
CA VAL A 395 -10.19 -7.45 -10.41
C VAL A 395 -10.05 -7.57 -8.90
N GLY A 396 -9.82 -6.46 -8.21
CA GLY A 396 -9.96 -6.33 -6.76
C GLY A 396 -10.78 -5.10 -6.41
N TYR A 397 -11.81 -5.24 -5.56
CA TYR A 397 -12.74 -4.13 -5.29
C TYR A 397 -13.38 -4.16 -3.90
N TYR A 398 -13.81 -2.99 -3.43
CA TYR A 398 -14.77 -2.80 -2.35
C TYR A 398 -15.42 -1.42 -2.44
N GLY A 399 -16.71 -1.34 -2.12
CA GLY A 399 -17.53 -0.14 -2.30
C GLY A 399 -17.87 0.20 -3.77
N TYR A 400 -17.07 -0.27 -4.73
CA TYR A 400 -17.47 -0.40 -6.13
C TYR A 400 -18.03 -1.81 -6.36
N ASP A 401 -18.80 -2.00 -7.43
CA ASP A 401 -19.03 -3.34 -7.98
C ASP A 401 -17.84 -3.80 -8.84
N TYR A 402 -17.87 -5.04 -9.32
CA TYR A 402 -16.80 -5.60 -10.15
C TYR A 402 -16.63 -4.87 -11.50
N THR A 403 -17.61 -4.08 -11.92
CA THR A 403 -17.58 -3.27 -13.16
C THR A 403 -17.04 -1.85 -12.96
N GLY A 404 -16.78 -1.47 -11.70
CA GLY A 404 -16.25 -0.14 -11.34
C GLY A 404 -17.32 0.93 -11.14
N LYS A 405 -18.60 0.54 -11.08
CA LYS A 405 -19.67 1.45 -10.68
C LYS A 405 -19.70 1.54 -9.16
N LYS A 406 -19.79 2.77 -8.65
CA LYS A 406 -19.80 3.01 -7.20
C LYS A 406 -21.15 2.56 -6.62
N GLN A 407 -21.13 1.78 -5.55
CA GLN A 407 -22.35 1.34 -4.88
C GLN A 407 -23.08 2.56 -4.28
N THR A 408 -24.38 2.68 -4.56
CA THR A 408 -25.23 3.75 -4.02
C THR A 408 -25.83 3.38 -2.66
N THR A 409 -25.98 2.08 -2.40
CA THR A 409 -26.49 1.50 -1.16
C THR A 409 -25.48 0.52 -0.62
N ARG A 410 -25.29 0.50 0.70
CA ARG A 410 -24.37 -0.44 1.34
C ARG A 410 -24.95 -1.86 1.23
N ALA A 411 -24.26 -2.72 0.47
CA ALA A 411 -24.58 -4.13 0.38
C ALA A 411 -24.44 -4.82 1.75
N SER A 412 -25.27 -5.82 2.00
CA SER A 412 -25.14 -6.69 3.17
C SER A 412 -23.93 -7.61 2.99
N PHE A 413 -23.35 -8.11 4.09
CA PHE A 413 -22.28 -9.10 3.99
C PHE A 413 -22.77 -10.44 3.42
N ASP A 414 -24.05 -10.77 3.62
CA ASP A 414 -24.65 -11.99 3.09
C ASP A 414 -24.79 -11.94 1.56
N ASP A 415 -25.02 -10.74 1.00
CA ASP A 415 -25.20 -10.52 -0.44
C ASP A 415 -24.00 -11.03 -1.25
N PHE A 416 -22.78 -11.00 -0.71
CA PHE A 416 -21.59 -11.58 -1.35
C PHE A 416 -21.76 -13.07 -1.68
N PHE A 417 -22.49 -13.81 -0.85
CA PHE A 417 -22.71 -15.25 -0.97
C PHE A 417 -24.02 -15.58 -1.71
N THR A 418 -25.02 -14.69 -1.66
CA THR A 418 -26.40 -15.01 -2.06
C THR A 418 -26.94 -14.16 -3.21
N GLN A 419 -26.46 -12.94 -3.41
CA GLN A 419 -27.02 -12.03 -4.42
C GLN A 419 -26.66 -12.49 -5.84
N LYS A 420 -27.68 -12.55 -6.69
CA LYS A 420 -27.56 -12.85 -8.12
C LYS A 420 -28.13 -11.73 -8.97
N ASP A 421 -27.62 -11.61 -10.19
CA ASP A 421 -28.21 -10.78 -11.23
C ASP A 421 -29.40 -11.47 -11.92
N ASP A 422 -30.02 -10.78 -12.88
CA ASP A 422 -31.17 -11.29 -13.65
C ASP A 422 -30.80 -12.52 -14.52
N TYR A 423 -29.51 -12.78 -14.73
CA TYR A 423 -28.97 -13.91 -15.49
C TYR A 423 -28.56 -15.08 -14.59
N GLY A 424 -28.73 -14.95 -13.28
CA GLY A 424 -28.40 -15.99 -12.30
C GLY A 424 -26.93 -16.04 -11.87
N ASN A 425 -26.10 -15.09 -12.31
CA ASN A 425 -24.71 -14.98 -11.89
C ASN A 425 -24.60 -14.29 -10.53
N TYR A 426 -23.66 -14.72 -9.68
CA TYR A 426 -23.39 -14.03 -8.44
C TYR A 426 -22.71 -12.69 -8.68
N THR A 427 -23.25 -11.61 -8.09
CA THR A 427 -22.74 -10.24 -8.28
C THR A 427 -21.61 -9.88 -7.31
N ARG A 428 -21.42 -10.70 -6.26
CA ARG A 428 -20.31 -10.62 -5.27
C ARG A 428 -20.07 -9.20 -4.72
N PRO A 429 -21.10 -8.45 -4.26
CA PRO A 429 -20.89 -7.10 -3.76
C PRO A 429 -20.05 -7.11 -2.47
N ILE A 430 -19.07 -6.21 -2.39
CA ILE A 430 -18.27 -5.99 -1.17
C ILE A 430 -18.52 -4.53 -0.73
N PRO A 431 -19.06 -4.27 0.47
CA PRO A 431 -19.40 -2.91 0.90
C PRO A 431 -18.15 -2.04 1.09
N SER A 432 -18.33 -0.71 1.09
CA SER A 432 -17.24 0.22 1.40
C SER A 432 -16.76 0.07 2.85
N PHE A 433 -15.49 0.40 3.12
CA PHE A 433 -14.92 0.27 4.45
C PHE A 433 -15.20 1.53 5.29
N GLN A 434 -16.00 1.36 6.35
CA GLN A 434 -16.61 2.49 7.09
C GLN A 434 -16.31 2.51 8.60
N PRO A 435 -15.03 2.51 9.04
CA PRO A 435 -14.70 2.53 10.44
C PRO A 435 -15.16 3.82 11.12
N ILE A 436 -15.58 3.69 12.37
CA ILE A 436 -16.11 4.77 13.21
C ILE A 436 -15.18 4.95 14.41
N TYR A 437 -14.85 6.20 14.69
CA TYR A 437 -14.06 6.59 15.84
C TYR A 437 -14.76 7.67 16.63
N MET A 438 -14.83 7.47 17.94
CA MET A 438 -15.38 8.44 18.88
C MET A 438 -14.40 8.63 20.02
N ALA A 439 -14.28 9.86 20.51
CA ALA A 439 -13.50 10.16 21.70
C ALA A 439 -14.19 11.23 22.54
N GLY A 440 -14.05 11.12 23.85
CA GLY A 440 -14.42 12.16 24.81
C GLY A 440 -13.28 12.39 25.79
N TYR A 441 -13.04 13.62 26.20
CA TYR A 441 -12.01 13.93 27.18
C TYR A 441 -12.40 15.05 28.15
N ILE A 442 -11.83 14.97 29.35
CA ILE A 442 -11.80 16.04 30.35
C ILE A 442 -10.35 16.20 30.80
N GLN A 443 -9.92 17.44 31.00
CA GLN A 443 -8.58 17.77 31.46
C GLN A 443 -8.66 19.02 32.33
N ASP A 444 -7.94 19.07 33.43
CA ASP A 444 -7.80 20.25 34.27
C ASP A 444 -6.33 20.59 34.44
N LYS A 445 -5.99 21.83 34.12
CA LYS A 445 -4.67 22.41 34.38
C LYS A 445 -4.82 23.41 35.52
N PHE A 446 -4.17 23.16 36.64
CA PHE A 446 -4.24 24.04 37.79
C PHE A 446 -2.89 24.26 38.47
N ALA A 447 -2.72 25.43 39.07
CA ALA A 447 -1.61 25.72 39.96
C ALA A 447 -2.02 25.33 41.39
N ALA A 448 -1.28 24.39 41.99
CA ALA A 448 -1.41 24.02 43.39
C ALA A 448 -0.64 25.03 44.27
N PHE A 449 0.13 24.56 45.26
CA PHE A 449 0.94 25.40 46.14
C PHE A 449 2.30 25.74 45.48
N GLU A 450 2.84 26.93 45.73
CA GLU A 450 4.21 27.33 45.36
C GLU A 450 4.60 27.05 43.90
N ASP A 451 3.81 27.56 42.94
CA ASP A 451 4.07 27.49 41.49
C ASP A 451 4.11 26.07 40.88
N LEU A 452 3.69 25.04 41.61
CA LEU A 452 3.50 23.68 41.08
C LEU A 452 2.25 23.61 40.19
N ILE A 453 2.45 23.39 38.90
CA ILE A 453 1.39 23.26 37.90
C ILE A 453 1.12 21.78 37.66
N PHE A 454 -0.10 21.36 37.92
CA PHE A 454 -0.61 20.05 37.51
C PHE A 454 -1.43 20.16 36.23
N ASN A 455 -1.42 19.09 35.45
CA ASN A 455 -2.26 18.90 34.29
C ASN A 455 -2.75 17.45 34.29
N ILE A 456 -3.99 17.26 34.73
CA ILE A 456 -4.59 15.93 34.90
C ILE A 456 -5.77 15.82 33.96
N GLY A 457 -5.82 14.75 33.17
CA GLY A 457 -6.91 14.50 32.25
C GLY A 457 -7.21 13.03 32.08
N LEU A 458 -8.42 12.76 31.59
CA LEU A 458 -8.91 11.46 31.21
C LEU A 458 -9.54 11.56 29.83
N ARG A 459 -9.11 10.71 28.92
CA ARG A 459 -9.73 10.53 27.61
C ARG A 459 -10.25 9.11 27.49
N VAL A 460 -11.40 8.94 26.85
CA VAL A 460 -11.98 7.64 26.51
C VAL A 460 -12.21 7.61 25.01
N ASP A 461 -11.62 6.63 24.35
CA ASP A 461 -11.79 6.37 22.93
C ASP A 461 -12.65 5.14 22.70
N ARG A 462 -13.55 5.19 21.71
CA ARG A 462 -14.28 4.05 21.16
C ARG A 462 -13.90 3.91 19.69
N PHE A 463 -13.32 2.78 19.33
CA PHE A 463 -13.00 2.41 17.96
C PHE A 463 -13.88 1.24 17.50
N ASP A 464 -14.49 1.39 16.34
CA ASP A 464 -15.37 0.38 15.76
C ASP A 464 -15.01 0.22 14.28
N ALA A 465 -14.53 -0.96 13.89
CA ALA A 465 -14.17 -1.24 12.51
C ALA A 465 -15.40 -1.36 11.58
N ASN A 466 -16.62 -1.48 12.15
CA ASN A 466 -17.90 -1.48 11.44
C ASN A 466 -17.99 -2.51 10.30
N GLN A 467 -17.51 -3.73 10.57
CA GLN A 467 -17.41 -4.83 9.62
C GLN A 467 -17.62 -6.17 10.32
N LYS A 468 -17.74 -7.24 9.52
CA LYS A 468 -17.78 -8.61 10.01
C LYS A 468 -16.38 -9.14 10.32
N VAL A 469 -16.29 -10.04 11.29
CA VAL A 469 -15.08 -10.76 11.69
C VAL A 469 -15.41 -12.23 11.85
N LEU A 470 -14.42 -13.12 11.68
CA LEU A 470 -14.62 -14.54 11.99
C LEU A 470 -15.05 -14.71 13.45
N LYS A 471 -16.00 -15.61 13.70
CA LYS A 471 -16.40 -15.98 15.06
C LYS A 471 -15.20 -16.56 15.81
N ASP A 472 -14.42 -17.37 15.10
CA ASP A 472 -13.20 -18.02 15.54
C ASP A 472 -12.13 -17.94 14.43
N PRO A 473 -10.93 -17.40 14.69
CA PRO A 473 -9.91 -17.27 13.68
C PRO A 473 -9.37 -18.60 13.12
N TYR A 474 -9.60 -19.75 13.77
CA TYR A 474 -9.19 -21.06 13.23
C TYR A 474 -10.28 -21.75 12.38
N LEU A 475 -11.48 -21.18 12.26
CA LEU A 475 -12.60 -21.84 11.60
C LEU A 475 -13.26 -20.91 10.57
N PHE A 476 -13.19 -21.27 9.29
CA PHE A 476 -13.94 -20.57 8.25
C PHE A 476 -15.38 -21.08 8.10
N TYR A 477 -15.73 -22.15 8.81
CA TYR A 477 -17.05 -22.77 8.86
C TYR A 477 -17.54 -22.87 10.31
N GLU A 478 -18.83 -23.08 10.53
CA GLU A 478 -19.35 -23.30 11.88
C GLU A 478 -19.04 -24.71 12.37
N ALA A 479 -18.62 -24.80 13.63
CA ALA A 479 -18.34 -26.06 14.32
C ALA A 479 -19.09 -26.11 15.64
N HIS A 480 -19.42 -27.33 16.09
CA HIS A 480 -20.10 -27.56 17.34
C HIS A 480 -19.20 -27.31 18.55
N SER A 481 -19.77 -26.63 19.54
CA SER A 481 -19.20 -26.54 20.88
C SER A 481 -19.36 -27.86 21.64
N LEU A 482 -18.50 -28.12 22.63
CA LEU A 482 -18.57 -29.33 23.43
C LEU A 482 -19.94 -29.56 24.07
N ARG A 483 -20.64 -28.50 24.49
CA ARG A 483 -22.02 -28.59 24.99
C ARG A 483 -22.97 -29.20 23.97
N GLU A 484 -22.92 -28.72 22.73
CA GLU A 484 -23.76 -29.22 21.64
C GLU A 484 -23.36 -30.65 21.26
N VAL A 485 -22.07 -30.97 21.28
CA VAL A 485 -21.59 -32.33 21.03
C VAL A 485 -22.10 -33.32 22.07
N LYS A 486 -22.12 -32.96 23.36
CA LYS A 486 -22.69 -33.81 24.42
C LYS A 486 -24.19 -34.09 24.22
N GLU A 487 -24.92 -33.16 23.59
CA GLU A 487 -26.34 -33.32 23.26
C GLU A 487 -26.53 -34.18 21.99
N LEU A 488 -25.69 -33.96 20.97
CA LEU A 488 -25.75 -34.66 19.68
C LEU A 488 -25.20 -36.10 19.73
N GLN A 489 -24.16 -36.32 20.53
CA GLN A 489 -23.41 -37.56 20.66
C GLN A 489 -23.21 -37.90 22.15
N PRO A 490 -24.30 -38.23 22.88
CA PRO A 490 -24.24 -38.45 24.33
C PRO A 490 -23.38 -39.66 24.74
N GLU A 491 -23.12 -40.56 23.80
CA GLU A 491 -22.32 -41.77 23.99
C GLU A 491 -20.80 -41.50 23.97
N TRP A 492 -20.36 -40.31 23.52
CA TRP A 492 -18.95 -39.96 23.47
C TRP A 492 -18.41 -39.54 24.83
N GLU A 493 -17.30 -40.15 25.24
CA GLU A 493 -16.61 -39.76 26.47
C GLU A 493 -15.80 -38.48 26.27
N HIS A 494 -15.91 -37.58 27.25
CA HIS A 494 -15.24 -36.29 27.23
C HIS A 494 -14.45 -36.06 28.53
N PRO A 495 -13.20 -35.55 28.48
CA PRO A 495 -12.45 -35.22 29.68
C PRO A 495 -13.16 -34.15 30.53
N SER A 496 -13.16 -34.33 31.85
CA SER A 496 -13.89 -33.46 32.79
C SER A 496 -13.33 -32.04 32.91
N ASN A 497 -12.08 -31.82 32.47
CA ASN A 497 -11.42 -30.52 32.49
C ASN A 497 -11.72 -29.65 31.25
N MET A 498 -12.50 -30.14 30.29
CA MET A 498 -12.87 -29.38 29.09
C MET A 498 -14.08 -28.47 29.35
N GLY A 499 -13.99 -27.23 28.85
CA GLY A 499 -15.08 -26.26 28.95
C GLY A 499 -16.18 -26.53 27.92
N ASP A 500 -17.43 -26.25 28.30
CA ASP A 500 -18.62 -26.46 27.45
C ASP A 500 -18.59 -25.65 26.13
N ASN A 501 -17.82 -24.57 26.07
CA ASN A 501 -17.65 -23.72 24.90
C ASN A 501 -16.46 -24.11 24.00
N TYR A 502 -15.75 -25.20 24.30
CA TYR A 502 -14.58 -25.62 23.53
C TYR A 502 -15.02 -26.19 22.19
N VAL A 503 -14.21 -25.98 21.14
CA VAL A 503 -14.43 -26.59 19.83
C VAL A 503 -13.94 -28.02 19.87
N VAL A 504 -14.75 -28.95 19.36
CA VAL A 504 -14.41 -30.38 19.29
C VAL A 504 -13.82 -30.73 17.92
N TYR A 505 -12.73 -31.47 17.92
CA TYR A 505 -12.08 -32.02 16.72
C TYR A 505 -12.27 -33.53 16.67
N VAL A 506 -12.51 -34.07 15.47
CA VAL A 506 -12.98 -35.45 15.22
C VAL A 506 -12.06 -36.20 14.26
N ASP A 507 -12.19 -37.52 14.24
CA ASP A 507 -11.38 -38.42 13.42
C ASP A 507 -11.68 -38.35 11.92
N ASP A 508 -12.93 -38.09 11.54
CA ASP A 508 -13.37 -37.87 10.16
C ASP A 508 -14.41 -36.74 10.10
N ILE A 509 -14.37 -35.93 9.05
CA ILE A 509 -15.22 -34.74 8.94
C ILE A 509 -16.65 -35.06 8.46
N ASN A 510 -16.80 -36.12 7.65
CA ASN A 510 -18.08 -36.50 7.06
C ASN A 510 -18.78 -37.57 7.91
N ASN A 511 -18.00 -38.47 8.52
CA ASN A 511 -18.50 -39.58 9.34
C ASN A 511 -17.72 -39.68 10.66
N PRO A 512 -17.86 -38.71 11.57
CA PRO A 512 -17.10 -38.70 12.82
C PRO A 512 -17.53 -39.84 13.74
N THR A 513 -16.56 -40.56 14.32
CA THR A 513 -16.83 -41.67 15.25
C THR A 513 -16.40 -41.37 16.68
N LYS A 514 -15.45 -40.45 16.88
CA LYS A 514 -14.95 -40.05 18.20
C LYS A 514 -14.26 -38.68 18.19
N PRO A 515 -14.20 -37.99 19.34
CA PRO A 515 -13.34 -36.83 19.48
C PRO A 515 -11.86 -37.23 19.53
N ILE A 516 -11.00 -36.47 18.85
CA ILE A 516 -9.55 -36.65 18.87
C ILE A 516 -8.82 -35.50 19.57
N GLY A 517 -9.49 -34.36 19.78
CA GLY A 517 -8.95 -33.21 20.49
C GLY A 517 -9.96 -32.09 20.68
N TYR A 518 -9.51 -31.03 21.35
CA TYR A 518 -10.32 -29.85 21.69
C TYR A 518 -9.50 -28.58 21.54
N ARG A 519 -10.18 -27.43 21.34
CA ARG A 519 -9.52 -26.12 21.35
C ARG A 519 -10.33 -25.06 22.07
N SER A 520 -9.62 -24.16 22.76
CA SER A 520 -10.17 -22.93 23.33
C SER A 520 -9.24 -21.77 23.00
N GLY A 521 -9.71 -20.83 22.17
CA GLY A 521 -8.85 -19.75 21.66
C GLY A 521 -7.65 -20.32 20.89
N ASP A 522 -6.44 -19.97 21.33
CA ASP A 522 -5.18 -20.45 20.76
C ASP A 522 -4.63 -21.72 21.43
N THR A 523 -5.29 -22.23 22.48
CA THR A 523 -4.83 -23.39 23.26
C THR A 523 -5.47 -24.68 22.75
N TRP A 524 -4.64 -25.65 22.40
CA TRP A 524 -5.04 -26.95 21.87
C TRP A 524 -4.91 -28.04 22.93
N TYR A 525 -5.81 -29.02 22.88
CA TYR A 525 -5.83 -30.18 23.78
C TYR A 525 -5.98 -31.47 22.97
N ASN A 526 -5.32 -32.53 23.41
CA ASN A 526 -5.54 -33.87 22.86
C ASN A 526 -6.85 -34.50 23.38
N ALA A 527 -7.18 -35.70 22.90
CA ALA A 527 -8.38 -36.45 23.31
C ALA A 527 -8.48 -36.70 24.83
N GLN A 528 -7.35 -36.71 25.56
CA GLN A 528 -7.32 -36.88 27.01
C GLN A 528 -7.45 -35.55 27.78
N GLY A 529 -7.60 -34.43 27.09
CA GLY A 529 -7.70 -33.10 27.70
C GLY A 529 -6.35 -32.54 28.15
N ILE A 530 -5.23 -33.08 27.66
CA ILE A 530 -3.88 -32.57 27.93
C ILE A 530 -3.55 -31.50 26.90
N GLU A 531 -3.04 -30.36 27.37
CA GLU A 531 -2.60 -29.26 26.51
C GLU A 531 -1.44 -29.70 25.62
N ILE A 532 -1.54 -29.37 24.33
CA ILE A 532 -0.51 -29.63 23.33
C ILE A 532 -0.10 -28.32 22.66
N THR A 533 1.19 -28.18 22.40
CA THR A 533 1.74 -27.00 21.71
C THR A 533 1.74 -27.15 20.18
N ASP A 534 1.65 -28.39 19.69
CA ASP A 534 1.63 -28.73 18.27
C ASP A 534 0.28 -29.35 17.87
N PRO A 535 -0.61 -28.61 17.21
CA PRO A 535 -1.91 -29.12 16.79
C PRO A 535 -1.82 -30.17 15.67
N THR A 536 -0.68 -30.30 14.98
CA THR A 536 -0.50 -31.31 13.92
C THR A 536 -0.59 -32.74 14.43
N LEU A 537 -0.43 -32.93 15.75
CA LEU A 537 -0.68 -34.21 16.42
C LEU A 537 -2.14 -34.66 16.33
N LEU A 538 -3.08 -33.75 16.02
CA LEU A 538 -4.50 -34.03 15.81
C LEU A 538 -4.85 -34.24 14.33
N ARG A 539 -3.86 -34.26 13.43
CA ARG A 539 -4.11 -34.33 11.98
C ARG A 539 -4.56 -35.73 11.57
N THR A 540 -5.66 -35.78 10.81
CA THR A 540 -6.22 -36.99 10.20
C THR A 540 -6.05 -36.94 8.69
N ALA A 541 -6.59 -37.93 7.97
CA ALA A 541 -6.60 -37.93 6.50
C ALA A 541 -7.32 -36.69 5.92
N SER A 542 -8.22 -36.08 6.70
CA SER A 542 -9.00 -34.89 6.35
C SER A 542 -8.41 -33.60 6.94
N GLY A 543 -7.17 -33.63 7.44
CA GLY A 543 -6.56 -32.52 8.15
C GLY A 543 -6.91 -32.48 9.64
N ILE A 544 -6.78 -31.33 10.29
CA ILE A 544 -7.25 -31.15 11.66
C ILE A 544 -8.74 -30.80 11.57
N ALA A 545 -9.59 -31.82 11.67
CA ALA A 545 -11.01 -31.74 11.33
C ALA A 545 -11.87 -31.30 12.52
N PRO A 546 -12.46 -30.09 12.51
CA PRO A 546 -13.47 -29.70 13.50
C PRO A 546 -14.77 -30.47 13.26
N TYR A 547 -15.57 -30.69 14.31
CA TYR A 547 -16.91 -31.24 14.14
C TYR A 547 -17.85 -30.16 13.59
N LEU A 548 -17.96 -30.10 12.26
CA LEU A 548 -18.72 -29.08 11.55
C LEU A 548 -20.23 -29.21 11.77
N VAL A 549 -20.92 -28.06 11.77
CA VAL A 549 -22.40 -28.01 11.77
C VAL A 549 -22.96 -28.48 10.44
N ASP A 550 -22.32 -28.08 9.33
CA ASP A 550 -22.67 -28.52 7.98
C ASP A 550 -21.39 -28.92 7.23
N PRO A 551 -21.07 -30.21 7.15
CA PRO A 551 -19.89 -30.69 6.43
C PRO A 551 -20.03 -30.66 4.90
N SER A 552 -21.23 -30.36 4.36
CA SER A 552 -21.47 -30.34 2.91
C SER A 552 -21.04 -29.04 2.22
N LEU A 553 -20.76 -27.98 3.00
CA LEU A 553 -20.37 -26.68 2.48
C LEU A 553 -18.99 -26.71 1.81
N THR A 554 -18.94 -26.32 0.55
CA THR A 554 -17.68 -26.15 -0.20
C THR A 554 -17.04 -24.79 0.02
N HIS A 555 -17.83 -23.76 0.39
CA HIS A 555 -17.38 -22.41 0.66
C HIS A 555 -17.94 -21.90 2.00
N PRO A 556 -17.23 -20.98 2.69
CA PRO A 556 -17.76 -20.34 3.89
C PRO A 556 -19.00 -19.51 3.55
N THR A 557 -19.88 -19.35 4.55
CA THR A 557 -21.06 -18.48 4.48
C THR A 557 -20.97 -17.36 5.51
N SER A 558 -21.93 -16.43 5.48
CA SER A 558 -22.03 -15.35 6.46
C SER A 558 -22.14 -15.85 7.92
N ALA A 559 -22.59 -17.09 8.11
CA ALA A 559 -22.79 -17.72 9.42
C ALA A 559 -21.48 -17.95 10.20
N ALA A 560 -20.32 -18.10 9.53
CA ALA A 560 -19.02 -18.21 10.20
C ALA A 560 -18.52 -16.88 10.81
N PHE A 561 -19.24 -15.78 10.57
CA PHE A 561 -18.83 -14.43 10.95
C PHE A 561 -19.78 -13.81 11.99
N LYS A 562 -19.26 -12.82 12.73
CA LYS A 562 -19.99 -11.98 13.68
C LYS A 562 -19.61 -10.51 13.49
N ASP A 563 -20.33 -9.59 14.10
CA ASP A 563 -19.95 -8.18 14.07
C ASP A 563 -18.68 -7.92 14.91
N TYR A 564 -17.87 -6.96 14.46
CA TYR A 564 -16.72 -6.47 15.22
C TYR A 564 -17.18 -5.93 16.57
N ASP A 565 -16.51 -6.34 17.65
CA ASP A 565 -16.77 -5.81 18.99
C ASP A 565 -16.04 -4.47 19.18
N PRO A 566 -16.74 -3.33 19.37
CA PRO A 566 -16.12 -2.02 19.50
C PRO A 566 -15.13 -1.94 20.67
N GLN A 567 -13.92 -1.47 20.39
CA GLN A 567 -12.85 -1.37 21.38
C GLN A 567 -12.94 -0.05 22.14
N ILE A 568 -13.14 -0.12 23.46
CA ILE A 568 -13.13 1.04 24.37
C ILE A 568 -11.78 1.11 25.08
N THR A 569 -11.09 2.24 24.98
CA THR A 569 -9.80 2.45 25.66
C THR A 569 -9.83 3.69 26.54
N VAL A 570 -9.42 3.53 27.79
CA VAL A 570 -9.28 4.60 28.78
C VAL A 570 -7.82 5.08 28.79
N MET A 571 -7.64 6.38 28.66
CA MET A 571 -6.35 7.04 28.45
C MET A 571 -6.17 8.18 29.47
N PRO A 572 -5.63 7.89 30.67
CA PRO A 572 -5.26 8.92 31.62
C PRO A 572 -4.06 9.72 31.12
N ARG A 573 -4.00 10.98 31.52
CA ARG A 573 -2.87 11.88 31.29
C ARG A 573 -2.58 12.64 32.57
N ILE A 574 -1.37 12.53 33.08
CA ILE A 574 -0.93 13.22 34.29
C ILE A 574 0.40 13.87 33.95
N ALA A 575 0.46 15.18 34.02
CA ALA A 575 1.71 15.91 33.93
C ALA A 575 1.80 16.90 35.07
N PHE A 576 3.01 17.13 35.57
CA PHE A 576 3.27 18.21 36.51
C PHE A 576 4.58 18.89 36.17
N SER A 577 4.65 20.18 36.49
CA SER A 577 5.85 20.97 36.35
C SER A 577 5.92 21.98 37.47
N PHE A 578 7.11 22.19 38.04
CA PHE A 578 7.33 23.23 39.03
C PHE A 578 8.68 23.89 38.83
N PRO A 579 8.76 25.22 38.97
CA PRO A 579 10.04 25.89 39.03
C PRO A 579 10.75 25.50 40.33
N ILE A 580 11.94 24.90 40.23
CA ILE A 580 12.81 24.65 41.39
C ILE A 580 13.45 25.98 41.86
N SER A 581 13.66 26.91 40.92
CA SER A 581 14.12 28.28 41.17
C SER A 581 13.68 29.19 40.02
N GLU A 582 14.00 30.49 40.07
CA GLU A 582 13.77 31.42 38.95
C GLU A 582 14.47 30.99 37.63
N GLN A 583 15.45 30.09 37.73
CA GLN A 583 16.30 29.66 36.62
C GLN A 583 16.19 28.16 36.32
N ALA A 584 15.37 27.41 37.06
CA ALA A 584 15.29 25.95 36.98
C ALA A 584 13.84 25.46 36.95
N LEU A 585 13.51 24.58 36.01
CA LEU A 585 12.18 23.99 35.84
C LEU A 585 12.28 22.46 35.80
N PHE A 586 11.51 21.80 36.65
CA PHE A 586 11.27 20.37 36.57
C PHE A 586 9.95 20.09 35.85
N LEU A 587 9.91 19.04 35.04
CA LEU A 587 8.71 18.56 34.36
C LEU A 587 8.67 17.03 34.39
N ALA A 588 7.49 16.46 34.56
CA ALA A 588 7.28 15.03 34.39
C ALA A 588 5.88 14.77 33.84
N HIS A 589 5.74 13.71 33.05
CA HIS A 589 4.44 13.26 32.56
C HIS A 589 4.32 11.75 32.47
N TYR A 590 3.07 11.31 32.50
CA TYR A 590 2.59 9.97 32.25
C TYR A 590 1.33 10.06 31.39
N ASP A 591 1.29 9.37 30.27
CA ASP A 591 0.10 9.28 29.43
C ASP A 591 -0.01 7.95 28.69
N ILE A 592 -1.25 7.56 28.41
CA ILE A 592 -1.58 6.45 27.52
C ILE A 592 -2.17 7.03 26.24
N ILE A 593 -1.66 6.61 25.10
CA ILE A 593 -2.20 6.95 23.77
C ILE A 593 -2.49 5.69 22.97
N THR A 594 -3.44 5.77 22.05
CA THR A 594 -3.78 4.65 21.15
C THR A 594 -3.53 5.01 19.69
N LYS A 595 -3.25 3.98 18.89
CA LYS A 595 -3.16 4.07 17.43
C LYS A 595 -4.05 3.00 16.81
N ARG A 596 -4.90 3.42 15.86
CA ARG A 596 -5.77 2.50 15.12
C ARG A 596 -4.92 1.56 14.23
N PRO A 597 -5.34 0.31 14.00
CA PRO A 597 -4.63 -0.57 13.08
C PRO A 597 -4.56 0.04 11.68
N THR A 598 -3.38 0.04 11.06
CA THR A 598 -3.15 0.63 9.73
C THR A 598 -3.02 -0.41 8.62
N GLU A 599 -2.68 -1.65 8.96
CA GLU A 599 -2.44 -2.75 8.02
C GLU A 599 -3.30 -3.95 8.37
N GLY A 600 -3.73 -4.70 7.36
CA GLY A 600 -4.45 -5.96 7.54
C GLY A 600 -5.88 -5.85 8.12
N LEU A 601 -6.38 -4.67 8.46
CA LEU A 601 -7.64 -4.51 9.18
C LEU A 601 -8.91 -4.71 8.33
N ARG A 602 -8.94 -4.36 7.04
CA ARG A 602 -10.18 -4.44 6.25
C ARG A 602 -10.52 -5.90 5.95
N LEU A 603 -11.75 -6.32 6.22
CA LEU A 603 -12.27 -7.62 5.78
C LEU A 603 -12.23 -7.73 4.24
N ASP A 604 -11.60 -8.79 3.75
CA ASP A 604 -11.74 -9.24 2.36
C ASP A 604 -12.43 -10.60 2.31
N PRO A 605 -13.71 -10.67 1.85
CA PRO A 605 -14.45 -11.92 1.77
C PRO A 605 -13.81 -12.93 0.80
N THR A 606 -13.11 -12.46 -0.23
CA THR A 606 -12.48 -13.32 -1.25
C THR A 606 -11.32 -14.14 -0.67
N ASN A 607 -10.65 -13.64 0.37
CA ASN A 607 -9.59 -14.38 1.08
C ASN A 607 -10.14 -15.69 1.65
N TYR A 608 -11.33 -15.63 2.27
CA TYR A 608 -11.96 -16.80 2.89
C TYR A 608 -12.69 -17.67 1.87
N TYR A 609 -13.38 -17.05 0.90
CA TYR A 609 -14.15 -17.77 -0.12
C TYR A 609 -13.25 -18.64 -1.03
N PHE A 610 -12.08 -18.10 -1.42
CA PHE A 610 -11.09 -18.80 -2.24
C PHE A 610 -9.89 -19.32 -1.42
N ALA A 611 -10.07 -19.55 -0.12
CA ALA A 611 -8.95 -19.91 0.76
C ALA A 611 -8.20 -21.16 0.27
N GLN A 612 -8.93 -22.19 -0.15
CA GLN A 612 -8.36 -23.47 -0.59
C GLN A 612 -7.54 -23.36 -1.89
N THR A 613 -7.88 -22.44 -2.79
CA THR A 613 -7.13 -22.22 -4.04
C THR A 613 -5.96 -21.24 -3.84
N ARG A 614 -6.03 -20.36 -2.84
CA ARG A 614 -5.03 -19.32 -2.54
C ARG A 614 -4.01 -19.70 -1.46
N GLY A 615 -3.85 -21.00 -1.18
CA GLY A 615 -3.01 -21.52 -0.10
C GLY A 615 -1.63 -20.83 0.00
N GLY A 616 -1.27 -20.39 1.20
CA GLY A 616 -0.02 -19.67 1.48
C GLY A 616 -0.07 -18.14 1.36
N SER A 617 -1.21 -17.56 0.96
CA SER A 617 -1.39 -16.09 0.94
C SER A 617 -1.56 -15.51 2.35
N ILE A 618 -1.18 -14.24 2.53
CA ILE A 618 -1.42 -13.48 3.77
C ILE A 618 -2.84 -12.91 3.73
N PHE A 619 -3.66 -13.26 4.72
CA PHE A 619 -5.04 -12.81 4.82
C PHE A 619 -5.14 -11.59 5.74
N SER A 620 -6.07 -10.69 5.45
CA SER A 620 -6.48 -9.64 6.40
C SER A 620 -6.99 -10.24 7.71
N ASN A 621 -6.80 -9.55 8.83
CA ASN A 621 -7.51 -9.83 10.08
C ASN A 621 -8.46 -8.66 10.42
N PRO A 622 -9.77 -8.82 10.22
CA PRO A 622 -10.74 -7.78 10.53
C PRO A 622 -10.98 -7.56 12.03
N ALA A 623 -10.45 -8.44 12.89
CA ALA A 623 -10.57 -8.37 14.35
C ALA A 623 -9.42 -7.65 15.06
N LEU A 624 -8.51 -6.98 14.32
CA LEU A 624 -7.39 -6.25 14.91
C LEU A 624 -7.85 -5.15 15.88
N LYS A 625 -7.07 -4.97 16.94
CA LYS A 625 -7.28 -4.00 18.03
C LYS A 625 -6.31 -2.83 17.91
N PRO A 626 -6.68 -1.62 18.39
CA PRO A 626 -5.76 -0.50 18.48
C PRO A 626 -4.52 -0.82 19.32
N GLU A 627 -3.36 -0.37 18.84
CA GLU A 627 -2.09 -0.41 19.56
C GLU A 627 -2.12 0.59 20.72
N LYS A 628 -1.50 0.25 21.85
CA LYS A 628 -1.42 1.12 23.04
C LYS A 628 0.02 1.51 23.31
N THR A 629 0.25 2.80 23.53
CA THR A 629 1.53 3.34 23.97
C THR A 629 1.35 3.94 25.36
N ILE A 630 2.19 3.50 26.30
CA ILE A 630 2.29 4.05 27.65
C ILE A 630 3.62 4.82 27.70
N ASP A 631 3.56 6.12 27.95
CA ASP A 631 4.71 7.02 27.94
C ASP A 631 4.97 7.60 29.34
N TYR A 632 6.24 7.67 29.70
CA TYR A 632 6.75 8.28 30.93
C TYR A 632 7.93 9.17 30.56
N GLU A 633 7.88 10.45 30.89
CA GLU A 633 9.01 11.38 30.71
C GLU A 633 9.29 12.14 31.99
N VAL A 634 10.57 12.36 32.27
CA VAL A 634 11.07 13.29 33.28
C VAL A 634 12.07 14.23 32.62
N GLY A 635 11.91 15.53 32.84
CA GLY A 635 12.78 16.55 32.31
C GLY A 635 13.19 17.60 33.34
N PHE A 636 14.34 18.18 33.10
CA PHE A 636 14.93 19.26 33.89
C PHE A 636 15.48 20.30 32.93
N GLN A 637 15.12 21.57 33.14
CA GLN A 637 15.61 22.68 32.34
C GLN A 637 16.24 23.72 33.25
N GLN A 638 17.45 24.15 32.90
CA GLN A 638 18.24 25.11 33.65
C GLN A 638 18.72 26.22 32.73
N MET A 639 18.54 27.47 33.13
CA MET A 639 19.13 28.63 32.48
C MET A 639 20.62 28.71 32.80
N ILE A 640 21.45 29.03 31.80
CA ILE A 640 22.91 29.18 31.91
C ILE A 640 23.30 30.55 31.33
N GLY A 641 23.58 31.51 32.21
CA GLY A 641 23.69 32.92 31.84
C GLY A 641 22.34 33.51 31.42
N GLU A 642 22.33 34.70 30.83
CA GLU A 642 21.08 35.42 30.52
C GLU A 642 20.38 34.96 29.22
N LEU A 643 21.12 34.27 28.34
CA LEU A 643 20.66 33.96 26.97
C LEU A 643 20.72 32.47 26.62
N SER A 644 21.14 31.58 27.52
CA SER A 644 21.26 30.15 27.20
C SER A 644 20.50 29.27 28.19
N ALA A 645 20.12 28.08 27.76
CA ALA A 645 19.51 27.07 28.62
C ALA A 645 19.98 25.66 28.23
N ILE A 646 20.12 24.79 29.23
CA ILE A 646 20.25 23.35 29.04
C ILE A 646 18.95 22.67 29.47
N LYS A 647 18.45 21.77 28.63
CA LYS A 647 17.36 20.85 28.93
C LYS A 647 17.89 19.42 28.91
N LEU A 648 17.65 18.70 30.00
CA LEU A 648 17.85 17.26 30.13
C LEU A 648 16.47 16.61 30.13
N SER A 649 16.29 15.51 29.42
CA SER A 649 15.05 14.72 29.44
C SER A 649 15.38 13.24 29.36
N THR A 650 14.66 12.43 30.11
CA THR A 650 14.70 10.97 30.03
C THR A 650 13.28 10.46 29.84
N TYR A 651 13.11 9.46 28.99
CA TYR A 651 11.81 8.88 28.70
C TYR A 651 11.87 7.35 28.65
N TYR A 652 10.76 6.72 29.04
CA TYR A 652 10.48 5.30 28.89
C TYR A 652 9.11 5.17 28.26
N LYS A 653 9.06 4.55 27.09
CA LYS A 653 7.84 4.28 26.33
C LYS A 653 7.67 2.78 26.19
N GLU A 654 6.47 2.28 26.46
CA GLU A 654 6.08 0.89 26.24
C GLU A 654 4.94 0.84 25.23
N VAL A 655 5.10 0.04 24.19
CA VAL A 655 4.10 -0.16 23.14
C VAL A 655 3.62 -1.60 23.21
N ARG A 656 2.30 -1.79 23.33
CA ARG A 656 1.62 -3.08 23.42
C ARG A 656 0.62 -3.24 22.30
N ASP A 657 0.17 -4.48 22.11
CA ASP A 657 -0.80 -4.88 21.10
C ASP A 657 -0.30 -4.54 19.67
N LEU A 658 1.02 -4.61 19.45
CA LEU A 658 1.59 -4.40 18.11
C LEU A 658 1.11 -5.49 17.16
N VAL A 659 0.73 -5.08 15.96
CA VAL A 659 0.29 -5.98 14.90
C VAL A 659 1.50 -6.69 14.29
N GLN A 660 1.42 -8.01 14.14
CA GLN A 660 2.42 -8.86 13.48
C GLN A 660 1.75 -9.96 12.66
N LEU A 661 2.42 -10.47 11.63
CA LEU A 661 2.06 -11.70 10.96
C LEU A 661 2.12 -12.88 11.94
N TYR A 662 1.05 -13.65 11.93
CA TYR A 662 0.80 -14.81 12.76
C TYR A 662 0.35 -15.96 11.87
N GLN A 663 0.90 -17.15 12.10
CA GLN A 663 0.47 -18.37 11.42
C GLN A 663 -0.56 -19.09 12.27
N PHE A 664 -1.76 -19.27 11.72
CA PHE A 664 -2.84 -20.04 12.32
C PHE A 664 -2.69 -21.51 11.90
N PHE A 665 -2.00 -22.31 12.72
CA PHE A 665 -1.89 -23.77 12.52
C PHE A 665 -3.14 -24.49 13.00
N GLY A 666 -3.55 -25.50 12.25
CA GLY A 666 -4.78 -26.25 12.51
C GLY A 666 -6.03 -25.47 12.19
N ALA A 667 -5.92 -24.38 11.43
CA ALA A 667 -7.09 -23.70 10.90
C ALA A 667 -7.75 -24.59 9.82
N TYR A 668 -9.09 -24.62 9.83
CA TYR A 668 -9.87 -25.37 8.86
C TYR A 668 -10.54 -24.40 7.87
N PRO A 669 -10.40 -24.61 6.55
CA PRO A 669 -9.94 -25.84 5.88
C PRO A 669 -8.43 -25.88 5.58
N ILE A 670 -7.72 -24.76 5.77
CA ILE A 670 -6.29 -24.65 5.47
C ILE A 670 -5.55 -23.90 6.59
N ASP A 671 -4.30 -24.29 6.83
CA ASP A 671 -3.37 -23.46 7.58
C ASP A 671 -3.13 -22.15 6.81
N TYR A 672 -3.21 -21.00 7.48
CA TYR A 672 -3.07 -19.71 6.81
C TYR A 672 -2.32 -18.66 7.64
N MET A 673 -1.75 -17.68 6.95
CA MET A 673 -1.08 -16.53 7.55
C MET A 673 -2.04 -15.35 7.64
N SER A 674 -2.08 -14.66 8.77
CA SER A 674 -2.83 -13.41 8.93
C SER A 674 -2.18 -12.51 9.97
N TYR A 675 -2.76 -11.35 10.23
CA TYR A 675 -2.23 -10.39 11.20
C TYR A 675 -2.82 -10.65 12.60
N ASN A 676 -2.06 -10.41 13.67
CA ASN A 676 -2.55 -10.53 15.05
C ASN A 676 -1.85 -9.53 15.99
N ASN A 677 -2.52 -9.13 17.08
CA ASN A 677 -1.98 -8.21 18.09
C ASN A 677 -1.20 -8.98 19.18
N ILE A 678 0.03 -9.40 18.90
CA ILE A 678 0.82 -10.26 19.81
C ILE A 678 2.14 -9.64 20.28
N ASP A 679 2.60 -8.59 19.61
CA ASP A 679 3.93 -8.02 19.80
C ASP A 679 3.94 -6.85 20.79
N PHE A 680 5.12 -6.58 21.33
CA PHE A 680 5.38 -5.42 22.18
C PHE A 680 6.77 -4.85 21.93
N GLY A 681 6.97 -3.59 22.32
CA GLY A 681 8.25 -2.91 22.23
C GLY A 681 8.43 -1.89 23.35
N THR A 682 9.68 -1.58 23.66
CA THR A 682 10.06 -0.55 24.62
C THR A 682 11.05 0.40 23.99
N VAL A 683 10.94 1.69 24.30
CA VAL A 683 11.89 2.72 23.88
C VAL A 683 12.33 3.49 25.10
N LYS A 684 13.63 3.52 25.35
CA LYS A 684 14.27 4.25 26.44
C LYS A 684 15.19 5.27 25.84
N GLY A 685 15.18 6.50 26.33
CA GLY A 685 16.10 7.48 25.81
C GLY A 685 16.41 8.61 26.76
N PHE A 686 17.54 9.25 26.48
CA PHE A 686 18.05 10.41 27.20
C PHE A 686 18.43 11.48 26.18
N THR A 687 17.93 12.70 26.39
CA THR A 687 18.16 13.84 25.50
C THR A 687 18.78 15.00 26.26
N VAL A 688 19.84 15.57 25.69
CA VAL A 688 20.45 16.84 26.12
C VAL A 688 20.21 17.86 25.03
N THR A 689 19.66 19.02 25.39
CA THR A 689 19.48 20.15 24.48
C THR A 689 20.11 21.40 25.06
N PHE A 690 20.98 22.04 24.30
CA PHE A 690 21.48 23.38 24.57
C PHE A 690 20.81 24.35 23.61
N ASP A 691 20.15 25.38 24.14
CA ASP A 691 19.50 26.43 23.36
C ASP A 691 20.08 27.78 23.77
N GLN A 692 20.68 28.48 22.82
CA GLN A 692 21.15 29.85 22.97
C GLN A 692 20.25 30.78 22.19
N ARG A 693 19.51 31.62 22.93
CA ARG A 693 18.75 32.74 22.36
C ARG A 693 19.67 33.68 21.59
N ARG A 694 19.08 34.38 20.63
CA ARG A 694 19.84 35.24 19.72
C ARG A 694 20.68 36.25 20.51
N SER A 695 22.00 36.11 20.39
CA SER A 695 22.97 37.06 20.92
C SER A 695 23.62 37.78 19.76
N LYS A 696 23.32 39.07 19.61
CA LYS A 696 23.63 39.86 18.41
C LYS A 696 23.05 39.20 17.16
N ASN A 697 23.89 38.59 16.33
CA ASN A 697 23.48 38.00 15.06
C ASN A 697 23.30 36.49 15.11
N ILE A 698 23.73 35.83 16.19
CA ILE A 698 23.83 34.37 16.25
C ILE A 698 22.72 33.82 17.13
N TRP A 699 21.99 32.85 16.61
CA TRP A 699 21.17 31.92 17.38
C TRP A 699 21.67 30.50 17.12
N PHE A 700 21.67 29.68 18.16
CA PHE A 700 22.22 28.33 18.08
C PHE A 700 21.43 27.38 18.96
N LYS A 701 21.17 26.18 18.45
CA LYS A 701 20.56 25.10 19.20
C LYS A 701 21.24 23.78 18.84
N ALA A 702 21.65 23.03 19.86
CA ALA A 702 22.18 21.68 19.71
C ALA A 702 21.40 20.70 20.56
N SER A 703 21.06 19.55 19.99
CA SER A 703 20.38 18.45 20.66
C SER A 703 21.12 17.15 20.40
N TYR A 704 21.31 16.36 21.44
CA TYR A 704 21.84 15.00 21.38
C TYR A 704 20.87 14.05 22.07
N THR A 705 20.56 12.93 21.42
CA THR A 705 19.71 11.87 21.97
C THR A 705 20.47 10.56 21.95
N LEU A 706 20.49 9.88 23.10
CA LEU A 706 20.85 8.48 23.24
C LEU A 706 19.56 7.67 23.37
N GLN A 707 19.31 6.70 22.49
CA GLN A 707 18.11 5.87 22.51
C GLN A 707 18.45 4.37 22.49
N PHE A 708 17.59 3.58 23.13
CA PHE A 708 17.52 2.13 23.00
C PHE A 708 16.07 1.75 22.71
N ALA A 709 15.81 1.20 21.53
CA ALA A 709 14.51 0.65 21.14
C ALA A 709 14.62 -0.87 20.95
N GLU A 710 13.86 -1.64 21.72
CA GLU A 710 13.90 -3.11 21.76
C GLU A 710 12.48 -3.68 21.80
N GLY A 711 12.23 -4.82 21.14
CA GLY A 711 10.91 -5.44 21.12
C GLY A 711 10.90 -6.80 20.42
N THR A 712 9.71 -7.35 20.18
CA THR A 712 9.52 -8.67 19.57
C THR A 712 9.26 -8.63 18.06
N GLY A 713 8.96 -7.44 17.51
CA GLY A 713 8.72 -7.16 16.09
C GLY A 713 9.05 -5.71 15.75
N SER A 714 9.70 -5.47 14.60
CA SER A 714 9.98 -4.11 14.09
C SER A 714 8.89 -3.60 13.13
N SER A 715 8.10 -4.51 12.57
CA SER A 715 7.04 -4.24 11.61
C SER A 715 6.00 -5.37 11.65
N ALA A 716 4.83 -5.12 11.05
CA ALA A 716 3.79 -6.14 10.93
C ALA A 716 4.29 -7.39 10.18
N THR A 717 5.27 -7.27 9.29
CA THR A 717 5.80 -8.38 8.49
C THR A 717 7.10 -9.00 9.04
N SER A 718 7.63 -8.50 10.16
CA SER A 718 8.92 -8.93 10.72
C SER A 718 8.99 -10.44 11.01
N GLY A 719 7.84 -11.07 11.31
CA GLY A 719 7.74 -12.51 11.57
C GLY A 719 7.82 -13.39 10.31
N TYR A 720 7.70 -12.85 9.09
CA TYR A 720 7.60 -13.64 7.86
C TYR A 720 8.77 -14.62 7.67
N ASN A 721 10.00 -14.16 7.92
CA ASN A 721 11.17 -15.02 7.78
C ASN A 721 11.21 -16.14 8.84
N LEU A 722 10.71 -15.89 10.06
CA LEU A 722 10.61 -16.91 11.11
C LEU A 722 9.56 -17.97 10.77
N LEU A 723 8.42 -17.54 10.21
CA LEU A 723 7.40 -18.42 9.65
C LEU A 723 7.99 -19.29 8.53
N ALA A 724 8.76 -18.69 7.62
CA ALA A 724 9.42 -19.39 6.52
C ALA A 724 10.50 -20.39 6.97
N THR A 725 11.13 -20.18 8.14
CA THR A 725 12.13 -21.11 8.73
C THR A 725 11.53 -22.17 9.65
N GLY A 726 10.20 -22.31 9.69
CA GLY A 726 9.54 -23.33 10.53
C GLY A 726 9.61 -23.04 12.03
N GLN A 727 9.85 -21.78 12.43
CA GLN A 727 9.80 -21.30 13.81
C GLN A 727 8.69 -20.26 13.98
N PRO A 728 7.44 -20.62 13.65
CA PRO A 728 6.36 -19.68 13.59
C PRO A 728 6.03 -19.11 14.96
N ASN A 729 5.63 -17.84 14.99
CA ASN A 729 5.18 -17.14 16.20
C ASN A 729 6.23 -17.09 17.34
N LEU A 730 7.52 -17.34 17.05
CA LEU A 730 8.60 -17.19 18.02
C LEU A 730 8.80 -15.71 18.37
N ARG A 731 8.77 -15.40 19.67
CA ARG A 731 8.99 -14.04 20.18
C ARG A 731 10.26 -13.99 21.02
N THR A 732 11.21 -13.16 20.60
CA THR A 732 12.42 -12.83 21.36
C THR A 732 12.63 -11.32 21.33
N ILE A 733 13.29 -10.77 22.35
CA ILE A 733 13.55 -9.32 22.41
C ILE A 733 14.85 -9.02 21.65
N TYR A 734 14.78 -8.11 20.69
CA TYR A 734 15.94 -7.65 19.90
C TYR A 734 15.82 -6.15 19.58
N PRO A 735 16.93 -5.48 19.17
CA PRO A 735 16.89 -4.08 18.77
C PRO A 735 15.93 -3.86 17.60
N LEU A 736 15.06 -2.86 17.68
CA LEU A 736 14.10 -2.55 16.62
C LEU A 736 14.80 -1.85 15.44
N ASP A 737 14.28 -1.98 14.22
CA ASP A 737 14.87 -1.39 13.01
C ASP A 737 14.95 0.15 13.03
N TYR A 738 14.17 0.81 13.89
CA TYR A 738 14.22 2.24 14.15
C TYR A 738 15.09 2.61 15.37
N ASP A 739 15.87 1.69 15.92
CA ASP A 739 16.81 1.95 17.02
C ASP A 739 18.06 2.73 16.56
N GLN A 740 17.94 4.05 16.45
CA GLN A 740 19.08 4.93 16.25
C GLN A 740 19.72 5.32 17.59
N ARG A 741 20.80 4.63 17.97
CA ARG A 741 21.45 4.82 19.29
C ARG A 741 21.89 6.24 19.55
N HIS A 742 22.53 6.89 18.59
CA HIS A 742 23.01 8.25 18.72
C HIS A 742 22.37 9.12 17.64
N ALA A 743 21.72 10.21 18.04
CA ALA A 743 21.19 11.21 17.12
C ALA A 743 21.64 12.62 17.55
N PHE A 744 22.01 13.44 16.57
CA PHE A 744 22.51 14.79 16.75
C PHE A 744 21.74 15.73 15.82
N SER A 745 21.31 16.87 16.36
CA SER A 745 20.72 17.96 15.60
C SER A 745 21.36 19.25 16.03
N LEU A 746 21.85 20.02 15.06
CA LEU A 746 22.45 21.32 15.28
C LEU A 746 21.82 22.31 14.32
N VAL A 747 21.26 23.38 14.85
CA VAL A 747 20.77 24.50 14.06
C VAL A 747 21.56 25.73 14.43
N PHE A 748 22.16 26.34 13.42
CA PHE A 748 22.91 27.58 13.54
C PHE A 748 22.26 28.61 12.62
N ASP A 749 21.86 29.74 13.17
CA ASP A 749 21.30 30.85 12.41
C ASP A 749 22.13 32.10 12.64
N PHE A 750 22.63 32.67 11.55
CA PHE A 750 23.22 33.99 11.54
C PHE A 750 22.27 34.96 10.82
N ARG A 751 21.91 36.06 11.47
CA ARG A 751 21.06 37.09 10.85
C ARG A 751 21.44 38.50 11.27
N TYR A 752 21.46 39.41 10.31
CA TYR A 752 21.53 40.84 10.60
C TYR A 752 20.17 41.40 11.02
N GLY A 753 20.13 42.14 12.13
CA GLY A 753 18.93 42.85 12.56
C GLY A 753 18.56 44.01 11.63
N SER A 754 17.46 44.69 11.94
CA SER A 754 17.05 45.94 11.26
C SER A 754 17.12 47.13 12.19
N GLY A 755 17.00 48.34 11.63
CA GLY A 755 16.85 49.54 12.45
C GLY A 755 18.10 49.82 13.27
N LYS A 756 17.96 49.87 14.59
CA LYS A 756 19.06 50.13 15.52
C LYS A 756 19.89 48.88 15.79
N ASP A 757 19.35 47.70 15.50
CA ASP A 757 19.99 46.40 15.76
C ASP A 757 20.85 45.94 14.58
N TYR A 758 20.88 46.70 13.47
CA TYR A 758 21.76 46.44 12.34
C TYR A 758 23.21 46.84 12.64
N ASN A 759 24.08 45.85 12.66
CA ASN A 759 25.51 45.98 12.89
C ASN A 759 26.39 45.48 11.71
N GLY A 760 25.80 45.33 10.52
CA GLY A 760 26.51 44.92 9.30
C GLY A 760 27.07 46.08 8.46
N PRO A 761 27.62 45.78 7.27
CA PRO A 761 28.22 46.78 6.37
C PRO A 761 27.24 47.89 5.91
N LYS A 762 27.67 49.16 6.05
CA LYS A 762 26.92 50.35 5.62
C LYS A 762 27.63 51.07 4.49
N ILE A 763 26.88 51.48 3.46
CA ILE A 763 27.37 52.42 2.44
C ILE A 763 26.79 53.79 2.74
N THR A 764 27.64 54.81 2.84
CA THR A 764 27.22 56.20 3.03
C THR A 764 27.42 57.00 1.76
N LYS A 765 26.38 57.72 1.33
CA LYS A 765 26.46 58.65 0.18
C LYS A 765 26.04 60.04 0.63
N LYS A 766 26.85 61.06 0.34
CA LYS A 766 26.46 62.47 0.52
C LYS A 766 25.47 62.85 -0.57
N VAL A 767 24.28 63.28 -0.18
CA VAL A 767 23.20 63.72 -1.07
C VAL A 767 22.81 65.13 -0.64
N VAL A 768 22.80 66.08 -1.58
CA VAL A 768 22.31 67.44 -1.32
C VAL A 768 20.80 67.44 -1.51
N GLU A 769 20.05 67.70 -0.44
CA GLU A 769 18.60 67.73 -0.43
C GLU A 769 18.18 69.06 0.20
N ASN A 770 17.45 69.92 -0.54
CA ASN A 770 17.08 71.28 -0.12
C ASN A 770 18.26 72.21 0.29
N GLY A 771 19.41 72.10 -0.37
CA GLY A 771 20.58 72.95 -0.09
C GLY A 771 21.45 72.50 1.09
N GLU A 772 21.03 71.46 1.83
CA GLU A 772 21.82 70.85 2.91
C GLU A 772 22.46 69.52 2.44
N THR A 773 23.72 69.31 2.81
CA THR A 773 24.41 68.04 2.56
C THR A 773 23.97 67.00 3.60
N LYS A 774 23.11 66.06 3.20
CA LYS A 774 22.69 64.93 4.05
C LYS A 774 23.49 63.68 3.72
N VAL A 775 23.93 62.95 4.74
CA VAL A 775 24.56 61.63 4.58
C VAL A 775 23.46 60.58 4.56
N LYS A 776 23.22 59.95 3.41
CA LYS A 776 22.29 58.83 3.28
C LYS A 776 23.04 57.52 3.54
N GLU A 777 22.71 56.85 4.63
CA GLU A 777 23.21 55.50 4.94
C GLU A 777 22.33 54.43 4.29
N THR A 778 22.94 53.50 3.57
CA THR A 778 22.29 52.32 2.99
C THR A 778 22.85 51.06 3.65
N ARG A 779 21.96 50.24 4.21
CA ARG A 779 22.28 49.02 4.95
C ARG A 779 22.09 47.83 4.04
N ILE A 780 23.17 47.34 3.44
CA ILE A 780 23.07 46.41 2.31
C ILE A 780 22.54 45.04 2.77
N LEU A 781 22.96 44.60 3.96
CA LEU A 781 22.64 43.27 4.49
C LEU A 781 21.58 43.34 5.60
N GLU A 782 20.80 44.40 5.68
CA GLU A 782 19.69 44.47 6.64
C GLU A 782 18.71 43.32 6.38
N ASN A 783 18.33 42.59 7.45
CA ASN A 783 17.52 41.37 7.40
C ASN A 783 18.05 40.25 6.49
N PHE A 784 19.35 40.22 6.23
CA PHE A 784 19.98 39.07 5.58
C PHE A 784 20.25 37.97 6.61
N GLY A 785 19.89 36.74 6.27
CA GLY A 785 20.05 35.55 7.10
C GLY A 785 20.73 34.40 6.37
N VAL A 786 21.52 33.63 7.12
CA VAL A 786 22.02 32.31 6.72
C VAL A 786 21.76 31.33 7.85
N ASN A 787 21.04 30.27 7.52
CA ASN A 787 20.70 29.19 8.43
C ASN A 787 21.39 27.89 7.96
N PHE A 788 21.97 27.16 8.90
CA PHE A 788 22.45 25.80 8.70
C PHE A 788 21.73 24.85 9.66
N GLN A 789 21.32 23.71 9.13
CA GLN A 789 20.80 22.59 9.91
C GLN A 789 21.65 21.36 9.62
N LEU A 790 22.37 20.88 10.63
CA LEU A 790 23.07 19.62 10.60
C LEU A 790 22.24 18.55 11.32
N LEU A 791 22.04 17.43 10.66
CA LEU A 791 21.41 16.23 11.19
C LEU A 791 22.42 15.09 11.05
N GLY A 792 22.71 14.40 12.14
CA GLY A 792 23.62 13.26 12.14
C GLY A 792 23.10 12.14 13.03
N GLY A 793 23.40 10.90 12.70
CA GLY A 793 23.06 9.79 13.56
C GLY A 793 23.81 8.50 13.23
N SER A 794 23.93 7.65 14.24
CA SER A 794 24.43 6.28 14.06
C SER A 794 23.50 5.49 13.15
N GLY A 795 24.01 4.49 12.46
CA GLY A 795 23.15 3.63 11.65
C GLY A 795 22.18 2.80 12.48
N THR A 796 21.03 2.54 11.88
CA THR A 796 19.99 1.69 12.47
C THR A 796 20.31 0.21 12.28
N PRO A 797 19.68 -0.68 13.08
CA PRO A 797 19.95 -2.11 13.02
C PRO A 797 19.43 -2.78 11.75
N TYR A 798 20.08 -3.87 11.35
CA TYR A 798 19.60 -4.81 10.33
C TYR A 798 20.04 -6.24 10.66
N SER A 799 19.33 -7.21 10.09
CA SER A 799 19.64 -8.63 10.23
C SER A 799 20.56 -9.09 9.10
N ARG A 800 21.79 -9.49 9.46
CA ARG A 800 22.79 -9.97 8.50
C ARG A 800 22.50 -11.42 8.11
N SER A 801 22.80 -11.79 6.88
CA SER A 801 22.68 -13.16 6.40
C SER A 801 24.05 -13.82 6.22
N SER A 802 24.12 -15.13 6.50
CA SER A 802 25.35 -15.92 6.33
C SER A 802 25.54 -16.43 4.91
N ASN A 803 24.46 -16.63 4.16
CA ASN A 803 24.48 -17.01 2.75
C ASN A 803 24.16 -15.82 1.85
N VAL A 804 24.62 -15.90 0.60
CA VAL A 804 24.23 -14.97 -0.46
C VAL A 804 22.88 -15.42 -1.01
N VAL A 805 21.98 -14.46 -1.21
CA VAL A 805 20.68 -14.64 -1.86
C VAL A 805 20.48 -13.43 -2.75
N SER A 806 20.15 -13.66 -4.02
CA SER A 806 19.87 -12.59 -4.97
C SER A 806 18.70 -11.74 -4.49
N ALA A 807 18.92 -10.44 -4.34
CA ALA A 807 17.86 -9.51 -3.96
C ALA A 807 16.88 -9.21 -5.11
N LEU A 808 17.25 -9.52 -6.35
CA LEU A 808 16.51 -9.13 -7.56
C LEU A 808 15.75 -10.30 -8.21
N LEU A 809 16.45 -11.42 -8.40
CA LEU A 809 15.93 -12.62 -9.09
C LEU A 809 15.17 -13.60 -8.18
N GLY A 810 15.12 -13.32 -6.88
CA GLY A 810 14.56 -14.23 -5.88
C GLY A 810 15.31 -15.56 -5.78
N GLY A 811 14.73 -16.51 -5.06
CA GLY A 811 15.27 -17.87 -4.89
C GLY A 811 16.26 -17.99 -3.72
N GLY A 812 16.00 -18.94 -2.81
CA GLY A 812 16.77 -19.13 -1.59
C GLY A 812 16.17 -18.38 -0.38
N GLN A 813 16.51 -18.85 0.81
CA GLN A 813 16.08 -18.23 2.07
C GLN A 813 17.29 -17.62 2.76
N TYR A 814 17.13 -16.41 3.29
CA TYR A 814 18.18 -15.78 4.09
C TYR A 814 18.36 -16.57 5.39
N ILE A 815 19.56 -17.12 5.59
CA ILE A 815 19.95 -17.73 6.86
C ILE A 815 20.53 -16.62 7.73
N LEU A 816 19.95 -16.43 8.92
CA LEU A 816 20.38 -15.39 9.85
C LEU A 816 21.81 -15.65 10.33
N LEU A 817 22.67 -14.64 10.23
CA LEU A 817 24.01 -14.63 10.84
C LEU A 817 23.98 -13.81 12.13
N GLY A 818 24.15 -14.48 13.27
CA GLY A 818 24.09 -13.84 14.58
C GLY A 818 22.65 -13.71 15.09
N SER A 819 22.29 -12.52 15.57
CA SER A 819 20.93 -12.23 16.08
C SER A 819 20.13 -11.37 15.11
N ILE A 820 18.81 -11.43 15.21
CA ILE A 820 17.91 -10.50 14.53
C ILE A 820 18.33 -9.08 14.94
N ASN A 821 18.51 -8.21 13.93
CA ASN A 821 18.94 -6.83 14.10
C ASN A 821 20.25 -6.67 14.91
N GLY A 822 21.14 -7.66 14.82
CA GLY A 822 22.45 -7.65 15.50
C GLY A 822 23.51 -6.78 14.81
N SER A 823 23.35 -6.47 13.52
CA SER A 823 24.28 -5.62 12.75
C SER A 823 23.73 -4.20 12.59
N ARG A 824 24.56 -3.21 12.26
CA ARG A 824 24.16 -1.81 12.07
C ARG A 824 24.66 -1.23 10.76
N MET A 825 23.84 -0.40 10.14
CA MET A 825 24.21 0.37 8.96
C MET A 825 25.28 1.44 9.30
N PRO A 826 25.92 2.05 8.28
CA PRO A 826 26.83 3.17 8.48
C PRO A 826 26.16 4.40 9.13
N TRP A 827 26.97 5.31 9.66
CA TRP A 827 26.49 6.60 10.13
C TRP A 827 25.98 7.47 8.98
N SER A 828 24.99 8.32 9.25
CA SER A 828 24.41 9.25 8.29
C SER A 828 24.59 10.69 8.75
N PHE A 829 24.83 11.60 7.79
CA PHE A 829 25.01 13.04 8.02
C PHE A 829 24.39 13.85 6.87
N THR A 830 23.54 14.81 7.21
CA THR A 830 22.95 15.75 6.26
C THR A 830 23.15 17.18 6.75
N VAL A 831 23.57 18.05 5.85
CA VAL A 831 23.66 19.50 6.10
C VAL A 831 22.70 20.20 5.16
N ASN A 832 21.73 20.93 5.70
CA ASN A 832 20.84 21.80 4.96
C ASN A 832 21.26 23.25 5.17
N MET A 833 21.02 24.10 4.18
CA MET A 833 21.31 25.53 4.25
C MET A 833 20.15 26.33 3.68
N ARG A 834 19.79 27.43 4.34
CA ARG A 834 18.88 28.44 3.79
C ARG A 834 19.55 29.81 3.86
N ILE A 835 19.55 30.53 2.75
CA ILE A 835 20.00 31.92 2.66
C ILE A 835 18.76 32.74 2.31
N ASP A 836 18.48 33.79 3.07
CA ASP A 836 17.29 34.61 2.85
C ASP A 836 17.54 36.09 3.12
N LYS A 837 16.68 36.92 2.52
CA LYS A 837 16.69 38.37 2.72
C LYS A 837 15.28 38.92 2.66
N GLU A 838 14.88 39.57 3.75
CA GLU A 838 13.59 40.23 3.85
C GLU A 838 13.66 41.71 3.46
N PHE A 839 12.78 42.11 2.54
CA PHE A 839 12.56 43.49 2.13
C PHE A 839 11.23 43.99 2.66
N TYR A 840 11.25 45.10 3.39
CA TYR A 840 10.02 45.75 3.86
C TYR A 840 9.60 46.87 2.90
N ILE A 841 8.40 46.75 2.33
CA ILE A 841 7.81 47.71 1.40
C ILE A 841 6.68 48.46 2.10
N LYS A 842 6.80 49.79 2.20
CA LYS A 842 5.75 50.66 2.75
C LYS A 842 4.66 50.87 1.71
N MET A 843 3.41 50.48 2.03
CA MET A 843 2.30 50.53 1.06
C MET A 843 1.55 51.88 0.99
N SER A 844 1.82 52.85 1.88
CA SER A 844 1.14 54.17 1.87
C SER A 844 2.06 55.32 2.29
N LYS A 845 1.90 56.49 1.64
CA LYS A 845 2.49 57.78 2.05
C LYS A 845 1.58 58.60 2.98
N LYS A 846 0.32 58.19 3.19
CA LYS A 846 -0.64 58.90 4.06
C LYS A 846 -0.50 58.42 5.52
N PRO A 847 -0.43 59.34 6.51
CA PRO A 847 -0.17 59.00 7.92
C PRO A 847 -1.22 58.07 8.55
N GLU A 848 -2.48 58.14 8.11
CA GLU A 848 -3.59 57.37 8.69
C GLU A 848 -3.58 55.87 8.33
N ASN A 849 -2.72 55.43 7.40
CA ASN A 849 -2.61 54.03 6.95
C ASN A 849 -1.16 53.49 7.00
N SER A 850 -0.29 54.10 7.80
CA SER A 850 1.16 53.82 7.84
C SER A 850 1.57 52.44 8.39
N ASN A 851 0.61 51.66 8.93
CA ASN A 851 0.89 50.37 9.55
C ASN A 851 0.78 49.17 8.60
N LYS A 852 0.32 49.37 7.35
CA LYS A 852 0.33 48.30 6.33
C LYS A 852 1.73 48.20 5.71
N LYS A 853 2.52 47.22 6.18
CA LYS A 853 3.85 46.89 5.65
C LYS A 853 3.75 45.58 4.90
N MET A 854 4.02 45.61 3.60
CA MET A 854 4.25 44.39 2.85
C MET A 854 5.70 43.96 3.11
N TYR A 855 5.94 42.68 3.30
CA TYR A 855 7.30 42.14 3.29
C TYR A 855 7.46 41.14 2.15
N LEU A 856 8.65 41.15 1.56
CA LEU A 856 9.09 40.27 0.50
C LEU A 856 10.30 39.51 1.02
N ASP A 857 10.19 38.22 1.25
CA ASP A 857 11.33 37.34 1.56
C ASP A 857 11.78 36.63 0.29
N VAL A 858 13.05 36.81 -0.08
CA VAL A 858 13.67 36.09 -1.19
C VAL A 858 14.66 35.11 -0.59
N TYR A 859 14.48 33.81 -0.87
CA TYR A 859 15.29 32.77 -0.27
C TYR A 859 15.83 31.76 -1.28
N LEU A 860 17.01 31.23 -0.97
CA LEU A 860 17.64 30.08 -1.60
C LEU A 860 17.84 29.01 -0.53
N GLU A 861 17.20 27.87 -0.70
CA GLU A 861 17.33 26.71 0.17
C GLU A 861 18.07 25.60 -0.56
N ILE A 862 19.07 25.01 0.10
CA ILE A 862 19.84 23.88 -0.40
C ILE A 862 19.74 22.75 0.63
N LEU A 863 18.99 21.72 0.28
CA LEU A 863 18.87 20.50 1.08
C LEU A 863 19.97 19.53 0.67
N ASN A 864 20.58 18.85 1.65
CA ASN A 864 21.76 18.00 1.44
C ASN A 864 22.87 18.75 0.68
N LEU A 865 23.32 19.87 1.25
CA LEU A 865 24.35 20.77 0.70
C LEU A 865 25.61 20.02 0.26
N LEU A 866 26.06 19.01 1.02
CA LEU A 866 27.26 18.23 0.70
C LEU A 866 27.04 17.16 -0.37
N ASN A 867 25.78 16.91 -0.76
CA ASN A 867 25.38 15.80 -1.62
C ASN A 867 25.86 14.44 -1.06
N THR A 868 25.81 14.28 0.26
CA THR A 868 26.20 13.05 0.95
C THR A 868 25.24 11.94 0.56
N LYS A 869 25.77 10.78 0.14
CA LYS A 869 25.00 9.56 -0.10
C LYS A 869 24.77 8.83 1.22
N ASN A 870 23.76 9.23 2.00
CA ASN A 870 23.46 8.54 3.24
C ASN A 870 22.79 7.20 2.94
N VAL A 871 23.34 6.11 3.47
CA VAL A 871 22.81 4.75 3.33
C VAL A 871 21.60 4.59 4.25
N ILE A 872 20.46 4.23 3.68
CA ILE A 872 19.19 3.98 4.41
C ILE A 872 18.74 2.53 4.34
N ALA A 873 19.31 1.74 3.43
CA ALA A 873 19.13 0.28 3.36
C ALA A 873 20.40 -0.38 2.82
N VAL A 874 20.63 -1.64 3.21
CA VAL A 874 21.78 -2.46 2.78
C VAL A 874 21.33 -3.87 2.45
N TYR A 875 22.10 -4.56 1.61
CA TYR A 875 21.92 -5.98 1.33
C TYR A 875 22.40 -6.83 2.50
N ARG A 876 21.60 -7.84 2.86
CA ARG A 876 21.78 -8.60 4.11
C ARG A 876 23.09 -9.40 4.17
N ALA A 877 23.58 -9.92 3.05
CA ALA A 877 24.79 -10.76 3.03
C ALA A 877 26.07 -9.90 3.15
N THR A 878 26.20 -8.91 2.27
CA THR A 878 27.40 -8.05 2.17
C THR A 878 27.42 -6.94 3.22
N GLY A 879 26.26 -6.40 3.59
CA GLY A 879 26.14 -5.15 4.36
C GLY A 879 26.38 -3.88 3.53
N ASN A 880 26.48 -4.00 2.21
CA ASN A 880 26.68 -2.89 1.27
C ASN A 880 25.34 -2.42 0.66
N PRO A 881 25.22 -1.14 0.27
CA PRO A 881 24.02 -0.61 -0.39
C PRO A 881 23.94 -0.90 -1.90
N ASP A 882 25.04 -1.31 -2.52
CA ASP A 882 25.21 -1.39 -3.99
C ASP A 882 25.63 -2.77 -4.50
N ASP A 883 25.78 -3.75 -3.61
CA ASP A 883 26.20 -5.10 -3.95
C ASP A 883 25.58 -6.09 -2.97
N ASP A 884 24.83 -7.07 -3.47
CA ASP A 884 24.25 -8.15 -2.67
C ASP A 884 25.14 -9.40 -2.61
N GLY A 885 26.26 -9.40 -3.34
CA GLY A 885 27.25 -10.48 -3.42
C GLY A 885 26.96 -11.49 -4.52
N TYR A 886 25.78 -11.45 -5.18
CA TYR A 886 25.31 -12.48 -6.11
C TYR A 886 26.29 -12.74 -7.26
N LEU A 887 26.79 -11.68 -7.90
CA LEU A 887 27.69 -11.80 -9.06
C LEU A 887 29.04 -12.44 -8.75
N SER A 888 29.45 -12.41 -7.47
CA SER A 888 30.75 -12.94 -7.00
C SER A 888 30.66 -14.31 -6.34
N ALA A 889 29.46 -14.75 -5.96
CA ALA A 889 29.27 -15.98 -5.20
C ALA A 889 29.50 -17.22 -6.09
N PRO A 890 30.32 -18.20 -5.65
CA PRO A 890 30.64 -19.40 -6.43
C PRO A 890 29.42 -20.20 -6.88
N GLU A 891 28.41 -20.33 -6.01
CA GLU A 891 27.19 -21.11 -6.25
C GLU A 891 26.34 -20.59 -7.42
N TYR A 892 26.45 -19.32 -7.77
CA TYR A 892 25.69 -18.72 -8.89
C TYR A 892 26.48 -18.64 -10.19
N GLN A 893 27.79 -18.92 -10.19
CA GLN A 893 28.62 -18.74 -11.39
C GLN A 893 28.15 -19.60 -12.57
N THR A 894 27.76 -20.86 -12.32
CA THR A 894 27.23 -21.75 -13.37
C THR A 894 25.96 -21.18 -14.01
N GLY A 895 25.04 -20.64 -13.19
CA GLY A 895 23.79 -20.05 -13.67
C GLY A 895 23.99 -18.71 -14.39
N ILE A 896 25.01 -17.94 -14.00
CA ILE A 896 25.41 -16.70 -14.67
C ILE A 896 26.05 -17.01 -16.03
N GLN A 897 26.92 -18.03 -16.09
CA GLN A 897 27.58 -18.48 -17.31
C GLN A 897 26.60 -19.12 -18.31
N SER A 898 25.47 -19.64 -17.83
CA SER A 898 24.41 -20.22 -18.68
C SER A 898 23.40 -19.20 -19.21
N GLN A 899 23.53 -17.92 -18.87
CA GLN A 899 22.67 -16.86 -19.43
C GLN A 899 22.91 -16.69 -20.94
N LEU A 900 21.95 -16.08 -21.64
CA LEU A 900 22.07 -15.81 -23.09
C LEU A 900 23.34 -15.03 -23.45
N ASP A 901 23.74 -14.08 -22.59
CA ASP A 901 25.01 -13.39 -22.65
C ASP A 901 25.49 -13.06 -21.22
N GLU A 902 26.61 -13.67 -20.81
CA GLU A 902 27.16 -13.50 -19.45
C GLU A 902 27.52 -12.04 -19.15
N GLN A 903 28.14 -11.33 -20.10
CA GLN A 903 28.62 -9.97 -19.89
C GLN A 903 27.46 -9.00 -19.74
N ALA A 904 26.47 -9.09 -20.64
CA ALA A 904 25.25 -8.29 -20.57
C ALA A 904 24.49 -8.55 -19.26
N PHE A 905 24.34 -9.82 -18.86
CA PHE A 905 23.72 -10.16 -17.58
C PHE A 905 24.43 -9.49 -16.40
N ARG A 906 25.76 -9.62 -16.31
CA ARG A 906 26.55 -9.03 -15.22
C ARG A 906 26.44 -7.51 -15.17
N ASP A 907 26.47 -6.84 -16.33
CA ASP A 907 26.35 -5.38 -16.42
C ASP A 907 24.96 -4.91 -15.99
N LEU A 908 23.89 -5.53 -16.51
CA LEU A 908 22.51 -5.16 -16.19
C LEU A 908 22.15 -5.48 -14.73
N TYR A 909 22.66 -6.58 -14.18
CA TYR A 909 22.48 -6.93 -12.78
C TYR A 909 23.17 -5.92 -11.86
N ARG A 910 24.41 -5.52 -12.19
CA ARG A 910 25.16 -4.53 -11.39
C ARG A 910 24.42 -3.20 -11.29
N ILE A 911 23.72 -2.79 -12.34
CA ILE A 911 22.91 -1.55 -12.33
C ILE A 911 21.64 -1.75 -11.51
N ALA A 912 20.99 -2.91 -11.65
CA ALA A 912 19.74 -3.19 -10.93
C ALA A 912 19.95 -3.30 -9.41
N VAL A 913 21.10 -3.80 -8.98
CA VAL A 913 21.45 -3.96 -7.56
C VAL A 913 21.94 -2.66 -6.93
N ASP A 914 22.47 -1.69 -7.68
CA ASP A 914 22.73 -0.34 -7.16
C ASP A 914 21.43 0.50 -7.14
N SER A 915 20.47 0.05 -6.33
CA SER A 915 19.15 0.66 -6.25
C SER A 915 19.21 2.06 -5.63
N PRO A 916 18.61 3.09 -6.27
CA PRO A 916 18.59 4.44 -5.72
C PRO A 916 17.79 4.52 -4.41
N TYR A 917 16.95 3.53 -4.09
CA TYR A 917 16.17 3.47 -2.86
C TYR A 917 17.00 3.07 -1.62
N ASN A 918 18.25 2.64 -1.81
CA ASN A 918 19.17 2.36 -0.70
C ASN A 918 19.84 3.62 -0.15
N TYR A 919 19.61 4.78 -0.79
CA TYR A 919 20.22 6.06 -0.42
C TYR A 919 19.18 7.15 -0.12
N SER A 920 19.56 8.10 0.73
CA SER A 920 18.79 9.33 0.93
C SER A 920 18.72 10.18 -0.34
N LEU A 921 17.72 11.06 -0.42
CA LEU A 921 17.59 12.03 -1.52
C LEU A 921 18.89 12.84 -1.75
N PRO A 922 19.23 13.12 -3.02
CA PRO A 922 20.41 13.89 -3.37
C PRO A 922 20.23 15.37 -3.01
N ARG A 923 21.24 16.19 -3.34
CA ARG A 923 21.15 17.64 -3.21
C ARG A 923 19.93 18.19 -3.97
N ARG A 924 19.11 18.98 -3.29
CA ARG A 924 17.97 19.70 -3.88
C ARG A 924 18.12 21.19 -3.63
N ILE A 925 17.80 22.00 -4.64
CA ILE A 925 17.94 23.46 -4.59
C ILE A 925 16.58 24.08 -4.86
N HIS A 926 16.11 24.92 -3.95
CA HIS A 926 14.86 25.66 -4.06
C HIS A 926 15.15 27.16 -4.07
N LEU A 927 14.69 27.86 -5.10
CA LEU A 927 14.65 29.32 -5.14
C LEU A 927 13.20 29.75 -4.98
N GLY A 928 12.92 30.62 -4.01
CA GLY A 928 11.56 31.03 -3.71
C GLY A 928 11.42 32.49 -3.29
N VAL A 929 10.19 32.97 -3.39
CA VAL A 929 9.78 34.30 -2.98
C VAL A 929 8.50 34.17 -2.16
N GLN A 930 8.51 34.71 -0.95
CA GLN A 930 7.35 34.77 -0.07
C GLN A 930 6.92 36.22 0.10
N ILE A 931 5.62 36.49 -0.08
CA ILE A 931 5.04 37.82 0.08
C ILE A 931 3.99 37.75 1.20
N GLY A 932 4.11 38.63 2.20
CA GLY A 932 3.10 38.82 3.23
C GLY A 932 2.55 40.25 3.22
N PHE A 933 1.24 40.38 3.42
CA PHE A 933 0.47 41.63 3.34
C PHE A 933 -0.10 42.06 4.69
#